data_AF-A0A3M7MQY7-F1
#
_entry.id   AF-A0A3M7MQY7-F1
#
_cell.length_a   1.000
_cell.length_b   1.000
_cell.length_c   1.000
_cell.angle_alpha   90.00
_cell.angle_beta   90.00
_cell.angle_gamma   90.00
#
_symmetry.space_group_name_H-M   'P 1'
#
loop_
_entity.id
_entity.type
_entity.pdbx_description
1 polymer ?
#
loop_
_entity_poly.entity_id
_entity_poly.type
_entity_poly.pdbx_seq_one_letter_code
_entity_poly.pdbx_strand_id
1 'polypeptide(L)'
;MSAAPPSEPAYLAIARRKQADRAALIPPEWAVPKHLLPLDPPHPDNGPQNVLGIPATLLSQKEVEITESYSVPSLLSAIAAKKLTAVQVTEAFCHRAAIAQQLTNCITEPLFVQARERAQQLDDYLLSAGEPIGPLHGLPISVKDTFNVKGVDTTVGFAALCYKPATSNAALVDLLLSLGCVIIAKTNVPQTMMSLDSINNVFGRTMNPANRLLTAGGSSGGEGALVAMKGSMLGIGTDIGGSVRIPAMANGLYSFKPGNSIIPYGGQFATTTGIGRAGVQAVAGPLGRSTQDIDFFLAHVVPKAHLWGEDCRATTWSSPLKPLGPRGKLTIGILRSDGNCALLPPITNVLNETLTKLVNSPDVSVIDLPTPPAWTKCQSVMSKLMSIDGGGPMADLIESTGEPLVPWMQGKFKRSRPQPLERVAELQTQRSALEQEMLGLWYATDSFGRRHRRLDAIICPLAAHPVPEIDRYNAVGYTSSFVLLDYPTATLPVREVKESDLELGKPQEGQSLSSWDARNRELWDESKTDRRVYLGSKLSVQVVAIKGEDERCVQIVGELDRLLKRDSDGTVQVPSNVTRIARSIKPTAHLADGTEIAQLIFYQNGIGTGTNSVFDKYIGGVTGAGMAEHIREAYSAICLNYSPGDEIFLIGFSRGAFTARSISSLIRAIGLLTPRGLQYFIQIFEDWEYQLKDGWKTSYPDKPWPGHKPPVTADDYQRQLLHYELTRPNIPIKAVAVWDTVGSLGIPMVGILPQPPSTDFSFVDTKVEPNIEYAIQALALDEHRRAFTPTVWEKPAGQQLPRVLKQTWFPGVHSDVGGAYADTDLANITLCWMVNQLDGLLEFDEDMTTFYRLGGSRIRTPNEYTNQTAVRQHGQLFYFTRRTLFWWATHLGLFRQRQRPRLEGTNETVHASVRVRMGQNGLGYDDTGSYDSPALRGWTMYGDLTDPDTPIRQEIHGEAGRMKNVEWRKTVKVRNEKGEEEEETLVMPEEPMGEFEKRILTCTY
;
A
#
# COMPACT_ATOMS: atom_id res chain seq x y z
N MET A 1 41.46 -10.99 60.32
CA MET A 1 41.86 -10.76 58.92
C MET A 1 40.60 -10.35 58.15
N SER A 2 40.47 -9.06 57.83
CA SER A 2 39.39 -8.58 56.97
C SER A 2 39.71 -9.07 55.56
N ALA A 3 38.80 -9.85 54.97
CA ALA A 3 38.90 -10.24 53.57
C ALA A 3 38.94 -8.98 52.71
N ALA A 4 39.92 -8.88 51.83
CA ALA A 4 39.97 -7.82 50.83
C ALA A 4 38.63 -7.81 50.06
N PRO A 5 38.08 -6.64 49.72
CA PRO A 5 36.86 -6.57 48.92
C PRO A 5 37.06 -7.36 47.62
N PRO A 6 36.05 -8.13 47.16
CA PRO A 6 36.17 -8.92 45.94
C PRO A 6 36.54 -8.00 44.77
N SER A 7 37.58 -8.36 44.02
CA SER A 7 37.97 -7.65 42.80
C SER A 7 36.81 -7.66 41.80
N GLU A 8 36.56 -6.53 41.15
CA GLU A 8 35.52 -6.41 40.13
C GLU A 8 35.70 -7.48 39.03
N PRO A 9 34.62 -8.19 38.62
CA PRO A 9 34.69 -9.14 37.51
C PRO A 9 35.29 -8.55 36.24
N ALA A 10 36.20 -9.29 35.59
CA ALA A 10 36.97 -8.80 34.43
C ALA A 10 36.08 -8.30 33.28
N TYR A 11 34.94 -8.94 33.04
CA TYR A 11 34.02 -8.56 31.96
C TYR A 11 33.47 -7.13 32.10
N LEU A 12 33.27 -6.62 33.33
CA LEU A 12 32.72 -5.27 33.55
C LEU A 12 33.70 -4.17 33.13
N ALA A 13 35.00 -4.36 33.42
CA ALA A 13 36.04 -3.44 32.99
C ALA A 13 36.19 -3.46 31.45
N ILE A 14 36.14 -4.65 30.85
CA ILE A 14 36.19 -4.83 29.39
C ILE A 14 34.98 -4.16 28.72
N ALA A 15 33.77 -4.43 29.23
CA ALA A 15 32.52 -3.87 28.70
C ALA A 15 32.51 -2.34 28.76
N ARG A 16 32.83 -1.74 29.92
CA ARG A 16 32.90 -0.28 30.07
C ARG A 16 33.89 0.34 29.09
N ARG A 17 35.06 -0.28 28.92
CA ARG A 17 36.07 0.20 27.98
C ARG A 17 35.58 0.09 26.53
N LYS A 18 35.03 -1.05 26.10
CA LYS A 18 34.51 -1.22 24.73
C LYS A 18 33.36 -0.26 24.42
N GLN A 19 32.46 -0.02 25.38
CA GLN A 19 31.38 0.96 25.22
C GLN A 19 31.91 2.38 25.09
N ALA A 20 32.93 2.75 25.89
CA ALA A 20 33.59 4.05 25.79
C ALA A 20 34.34 4.21 24.46
N ASP A 21 35.08 3.19 24.04
CA ASP A 21 35.79 3.17 22.75
C ASP A 21 34.80 3.36 21.59
N ARG A 22 33.68 2.62 21.60
CA ARG A 22 32.59 2.77 20.61
C ARG A 22 31.98 4.16 20.62
N ALA A 23 31.73 4.74 21.79
CA ALA A 23 31.17 6.09 21.91
C ALA A 23 32.13 7.17 21.40
N ALA A 24 33.44 7.01 21.63
CA ALA A 24 34.47 7.94 21.17
C ALA A 24 34.64 7.96 19.64
N LEU A 25 34.16 6.93 18.93
CA LEU A 25 34.14 6.86 17.46
C LEU A 25 32.95 7.61 16.83
N ILE A 26 32.02 8.12 17.65
CA ILE A 26 30.95 9.00 17.18
C ILE A 26 31.45 10.45 17.27
N PRO A 27 31.52 11.19 16.15
CA PRO A 27 31.87 12.61 16.16
C PRO A 27 30.93 13.41 17.08
N PRO A 28 31.43 14.37 17.88
CA PRO A 28 30.59 15.18 18.78
C PRO A 28 29.44 15.91 18.08
N GLU A 29 29.63 16.30 16.82
CA GLU A 29 28.61 16.94 15.98
C GLU A 29 27.46 16.01 15.59
N TRP A 30 27.64 14.68 15.69
CA TRP A 30 26.61 13.67 15.44
C TRP A 30 25.93 13.18 16.73
N ALA A 31 26.23 13.82 17.87
CA ALA A 31 25.64 13.47 19.15
C ALA A 31 24.14 13.84 19.18
N VAL A 32 23.30 12.89 19.60
CA VAL A 32 21.86 13.12 19.74
C VAL A 32 21.63 14.01 20.97
N PRO A 33 20.90 15.14 20.82
CA PRO A 33 20.55 15.99 21.95
C PRO A 33 19.84 15.21 23.06
N LYS A 34 20.19 15.47 24.33
CA LYS A 34 19.66 14.73 25.49
C LYS A 34 18.12 14.67 25.55
N HIS A 35 17.43 15.70 25.08
CA HIS A 35 15.96 15.76 25.09
C HIS A 35 15.30 14.88 24.03
N LEU A 36 16.05 14.40 23.03
CA LEU A 36 15.60 13.44 22.01
C LEU A 36 16.00 12.00 22.35
N LEU A 37 16.85 11.79 23.37
CA LEU A 37 17.17 10.45 23.83
C LEU A 37 15.96 9.85 24.55
N PRO A 38 15.58 8.60 24.22
CA PRO A 38 14.49 7.94 24.91
C PRO A 38 14.88 7.60 26.35
N LEU A 39 13.87 7.44 27.21
CA LEU A 39 14.05 6.95 28.58
C LEU A 39 14.58 5.51 28.56
N ASP A 40 15.62 5.27 29.35
CA ASP A 40 16.31 3.98 29.46
C ASP A 40 16.58 3.65 30.95
N PRO A 41 16.20 2.47 31.46
CA PRO A 41 15.50 1.39 30.74
C PRO A 41 14.08 1.80 30.33
N PRO A 42 13.52 1.22 29.24
CA PRO A 42 12.13 1.47 28.88
C PRO A 42 11.18 0.91 29.95
N HIS A 43 10.05 1.59 30.14
CA HIS A 43 9.01 1.17 31.08
C HIS A 43 7.64 1.30 30.41
N PRO A 44 6.68 0.38 30.63
CA PRO A 44 5.34 0.45 30.04
C PRO A 44 4.63 1.79 30.27
N ASP A 45 4.81 2.41 31.44
CA ASP A 45 4.21 3.71 31.77
C ASP A 45 4.69 4.86 30.87
N ASN A 46 5.84 4.71 30.21
CA ASN A 46 6.38 5.69 29.28
C ASN A 46 5.85 5.50 27.85
N GLY A 47 5.02 4.48 27.62
CA GLY A 47 4.55 4.08 26.30
C GLY A 47 5.66 3.48 25.41
N PRO A 48 5.36 3.26 24.11
CA PRO A 48 6.24 2.52 23.20
C PRO A 48 7.54 3.23 22.81
N GLN A 49 7.63 4.57 22.94
CA GLN A 49 8.80 5.37 22.52
C GLN A 49 9.32 5.03 21.10
N ASN A 50 8.63 5.50 20.07
CA ASN A 50 9.05 5.35 18.66
C ASN A 50 10.15 6.37 18.31
N VAL A 51 11.28 5.88 17.79
CA VAL A 51 12.46 6.69 17.44
C VAL A 51 12.79 6.71 15.94
N LEU A 52 11.97 6.07 15.09
CA LEU A 52 12.21 5.97 13.63
C LEU A 52 12.30 7.34 12.94
N GLY A 53 11.56 8.34 13.42
CA GLY A 53 11.52 9.69 12.84
C GLY A 53 12.66 10.62 13.28
N ILE A 54 13.36 10.30 14.37
CA ILE A 54 14.36 11.20 14.97
C ILE A 54 15.54 11.48 14.03
N PRO A 55 16.11 10.50 13.28
CA PRO A 55 17.23 10.82 12.40
C PRO A 55 16.91 11.90 11.37
N ALA A 56 15.70 11.93 10.81
CA ALA A 56 15.33 12.92 9.81
C ALA A 56 15.25 14.36 10.35
N THR A 57 15.14 14.54 11.68
CA THR A 57 15.13 15.88 12.31
C THR A 57 16.53 16.41 12.63
N LEU A 58 17.55 15.54 12.58
CA LEU A 58 18.94 15.87 12.92
C LEU A 58 19.86 15.90 11.70
N LEU A 59 19.46 15.24 10.62
CA LEU A 59 20.20 15.20 9.36
C LEU A 59 19.88 16.43 8.49
N SER A 60 20.83 16.83 7.65
CA SER A 60 20.57 17.80 6.59
C SER A 60 19.59 17.24 5.55
N GLN A 61 18.90 18.12 4.83
CA GLN A 61 17.95 17.72 3.78
C GLN A 61 18.59 16.78 2.74
N LYS A 62 19.86 17.02 2.38
CA LYS A 62 20.62 16.19 1.44
C LYS A 62 20.92 14.81 2.00
N GLU A 63 21.29 14.70 3.27
CA GLU A 63 21.50 13.41 3.92
C GLU A 63 20.20 12.60 4.04
N VAL A 64 19.08 13.28 4.34
CA VAL A 64 17.74 12.66 4.30
C VAL A 64 17.43 12.14 2.90
N GLU A 65 17.62 12.95 1.86
CA GLU A 65 17.41 12.53 0.46
C GLU A 65 18.25 11.29 0.10
N ILE A 66 19.56 11.32 0.40
CA ILE A 66 20.49 10.21 0.13
C ILE A 66 20.05 8.92 0.84
N THR A 67 19.62 9.01 2.10
CA THR A 67 19.34 7.83 2.92
C THR A 67 17.88 7.35 2.84
N GLU A 68 16.98 8.11 2.21
CA GLU A 68 15.55 7.77 2.12
C GLU A 68 15.02 7.56 0.71
N SER A 69 15.43 8.39 -0.24
CA SER A 69 14.79 8.49 -1.56
C SER A 69 15.31 7.49 -2.60
N TYR A 70 16.39 6.76 -2.28
CA TYR A 70 17.01 5.81 -3.20
C TYR A 70 16.75 4.34 -2.82
N SER A 71 16.56 3.52 -3.85
CA SER A 71 16.77 2.07 -3.81
C SER A 71 18.24 1.76 -4.12
N VAL A 72 18.68 0.52 -3.87
CA VAL A 72 20.06 0.09 -4.18
C VAL A 72 20.41 0.36 -5.67
N PRO A 73 19.58 -0.04 -6.66
CA PRO A 73 19.89 0.23 -8.07
C PRO A 73 19.95 1.74 -8.39
N SER A 74 19.04 2.55 -7.85
CA SER A 74 19.01 3.98 -8.18
C SER A 74 20.13 4.78 -7.52
N LEU A 75 20.54 4.41 -6.29
CA LEU A 75 21.70 4.98 -5.62
C LEU A 75 22.98 4.71 -6.40
N LEU A 76 23.21 3.44 -6.77
CA LEU A 76 24.38 3.02 -7.54
C LEU A 76 24.44 3.70 -8.92
N SER A 77 23.29 3.87 -9.56
CA SER A 77 23.20 4.61 -10.83
C SER A 77 23.55 6.09 -10.66
N ALA A 78 23.15 6.72 -9.56
CA ALA A 78 23.51 8.11 -9.25
C ALA A 78 25.00 8.28 -8.98
N ILE A 79 25.64 7.32 -8.29
CA ILE A 79 27.09 7.30 -8.06
C ILE A 79 27.84 7.09 -9.37
N ALA A 80 27.46 6.09 -10.16
CA ALA A 80 28.10 5.80 -11.45
C ALA A 80 27.99 6.99 -12.43
N ALA A 81 26.86 7.71 -12.40
CA ALA A 81 26.65 8.94 -13.18
C ALA A 81 27.33 10.18 -12.57
N LYS A 82 28.10 10.03 -11.49
CA LYS A 82 28.80 11.11 -10.77
C LYS A 82 27.86 12.23 -10.27
N LYS A 83 26.56 11.93 -10.09
CA LYS A 83 25.59 12.84 -9.47
C LYS A 83 25.78 12.90 -7.95
N LEU A 84 26.21 11.77 -7.38
CA LEU A 84 26.65 11.63 -5.99
C LEU A 84 28.04 11.00 -6.00
N THR A 85 28.87 11.36 -5.03
CA THR A 85 30.15 10.68 -4.78
C THR A 85 29.95 9.57 -3.73
N ALA A 86 30.76 8.51 -3.76
CA ALA A 86 30.77 7.48 -2.73
C ALA A 86 31.04 8.06 -1.32
N VAL A 87 31.87 9.10 -1.20
CA VAL A 87 32.13 9.81 0.07
C VAL A 87 30.86 10.45 0.61
N GLN A 88 30.18 11.30 -0.18
CA GLN A 88 28.90 11.92 0.21
C GLN A 88 27.86 10.90 0.69
N VAL A 89 27.74 9.78 -0.04
CA VAL A 89 26.82 8.71 0.31
C VAL A 89 27.25 8.06 1.64
N THR A 90 28.52 7.69 1.76
CA THR A 90 29.05 7.04 2.97
C THR A 90 28.91 7.92 4.21
N GLU A 91 29.21 9.22 4.12
CA GLU A 91 29.09 10.16 5.23
C GLU A 91 27.64 10.30 5.71
N ALA A 92 26.68 10.43 4.78
CA ALA A 92 25.26 10.50 5.12
C ALA A 92 24.77 9.25 5.87
N PHE A 93 25.18 8.06 5.41
CA PHE A 93 24.85 6.80 6.09
C PHE A 93 25.58 6.65 7.44
N CYS A 94 26.84 7.05 7.55
CA CYS A 94 27.59 7.02 8.81
C CYS A 94 26.97 7.96 9.87
N HIS A 95 26.57 9.18 9.49
CA HIS A 95 25.89 10.11 10.37
C HIS A 95 24.56 9.54 10.87
N ARG A 96 23.73 9.01 9.96
CA ARG A 96 22.47 8.34 10.34
C ARG A 96 22.70 7.10 11.21
N ALA A 97 23.71 6.30 10.92
CA ALA A 97 24.09 5.13 11.72
C ALA A 97 24.54 5.51 13.13
N ALA A 98 25.26 6.62 13.29
CA ALA A 98 25.65 7.15 14.60
C ALA A 98 24.44 7.59 15.44
N ILE A 99 23.44 8.22 14.82
CA ILE A 99 22.17 8.55 15.47
C ILE A 99 21.43 7.27 15.88
N ALA A 100 21.31 6.31 14.95
CA ALA A 100 20.67 5.02 15.21
C ALA A 100 21.32 4.27 16.38
N GLN A 101 22.66 4.31 16.47
CA GLN A 101 23.41 3.70 17.54
C GLN A 101 23.07 4.31 18.90
N GLN A 102 22.98 5.63 19.00
CA GLN A 102 22.62 6.32 20.25
C GLN A 102 21.17 6.06 20.66
N LEU A 103 20.27 5.87 19.69
CA LEU A 103 18.85 5.62 19.93
C LEU A 103 18.51 4.15 20.15
N THR A 104 19.30 3.20 19.66
CA THR A 104 18.93 1.76 19.67
C THR A 104 20.03 0.82 20.13
N ASN A 105 21.27 1.27 20.28
CA ASN A 105 22.41 0.45 20.69
C ASN A 105 22.68 -0.75 19.75
N CYS A 106 22.53 -0.52 18.43
CA CYS A 106 22.58 -1.54 17.38
C CYS A 106 23.98 -1.86 16.81
N ILE A 107 25.01 -1.05 17.06
CA ILE A 107 26.38 -1.15 16.52
C ILE A 107 27.35 -1.63 17.61
N THR A 108 28.24 -2.57 17.28
CA THR A 108 29.38 -2.98 18.11
C THR A 108 30.62 -2.17 17.76
N GLU A 109 30.96 -2.14 16.47
CA GLU A 109 32.15 -1.46 15.94
C GLU A 109 31.74 -0.47 14.83
N PRO A 110 31.74 0.85 15.09
CA PRO A 110 31.58 1.87 14.05
C PRO A 110 32.83 1.90 13.16
N LEU A 111 32.68 1.72 11.85
CA LEU A 111 33.79 1.69 10.89
C LEU A 111 33.89 2.98 10.08
N PHE A 112 33.35 4.10 10.59
CA PHE A 112 33.17 5.34 9.84
C PHE A 112 34.45 5.89 9.19
N VAL A 113 35.59 5.80 9.89
CA VAL A 113 36.89 6.23 9.36
C VAL A 113 37.31 5.35 8.17
N GLN A 114 37.34 4.03 8.36
CA GLN A 114 37.69 3.08 7.29
C GLN A 114 36.71 3.13 6.12
N ALA A 115 35.43 3.34 6.41
CA ALA A 115 34.37 3.50 5.42
C ALA A 115 34.62 4.74 4.55
N ARG A 116 34.95 5.89 5.16
CA ARG A 116 35.26 7.11 4.43
C ARG A 116 36.52 6.96 3.58
N GLU A 117 37.56 6.32 4.10
CA GLU A 117 38.79 6.02 3.34
C GLU A 117 38.50 5.13 2.13
N ARG A 118 37.70 4.07 2.31
CA ARG A 118 37.26 3.21 1.22
C ARG A 118 36.43 3.98 0.19
N ALA A 119 35.51 4.82 0.64
CA ALA A 119 34.69 5.65 -0.24
C ALA A 119 35.55 6.60 -1.10
N GLN A 120 36.57 7.23 -0.50
CA GLN A 120 37.50 8.07 -1.24
C GLN A 120 38.26 7.29 -2.32
N GLN A 121 38.75 6.08 -1.98
CA GLN A 121 39.42 5.21 -2.98
C GLN A 121 38.50 4.84 -4.14
N LEU A 122 37.21 4.66 -3.88
CA LEU A 122 36.22 4.34 -4.90
C LEU A 122 35.97 5.56 -5.81
N ASP A 123 35.81 6.75 -5.25
CA ASP A 123 35.68 7.99 -6.02
C ASP A 123 36.92 8.26 -6.90
N ASP A 124 38.12 8.11 -6.34
CA ASP A 124 39.38 8.27 -7.08
C ASP A 124 39.51 7.26 -8.22
N TYR A 125 39.07 6.01 -7.99
CA TYR A 125 39.02 4.97 -9.02
C TYR A 125 38.02 5.35 -10.13
N LEU A 126 36.79 5.74 -9.78
CA LEU A 126 35.77 6.12 -10.77
C LEU A 126 36.19 7.33 -11.60
N LEU A 127 36.92 8.27 -11.01
CA LEU A 127 37.49 9.42 -11.72
C LEU A 127 38.60 9.01 -12.70
N SER A 128 39.50 8.12 -12.29
CA SER A 128 40.66 7.71 -13.10
C SER A 128 40.35 6.66 -14.16
N ALA A 129 39.56 5.64 -13.83
CA ALA A 129 39.19 4.56 -14.74
C ALA A 129 37.99 4.92 -15.64
N GLY A 130 37.15 5.88 -15.23
CA GLY A 130 35.95 6.30 -15.96
C GLY A 130 34.74 5.37 -15.79
N GLU A 131 34.89 4.25 -15.08
CA GLU A 131 33.82 3.28 -14.79
C GLU A 131 33.89 2.77 -13.34
N PRO A 132 32.77 2.27 -12.77
CA PRO A 132 32.76 1.70 -11.43
C PRO A 132 33.66 0.45 -11.30
N ILE A 133 34.37 0.31 -10.18
CA ILE A 133 35.21 -0.88 -9.89
C ILE A 133 34.42 -2.21 -9.90
N GLY A 134 33.11 -2.13 -9.67
CA GLY A 134 32.23 -3.27 -9.57
C GLY A 134 30.77 -2.84 -9.50
N PRO A 135 29.83 -3.79 -9.57
CA PRO A 135 28.40 -3.50 -9.67
C PRO A 135 27.80 -2.88 -8.40
N LEU A 136 28.47 -2.96 -7.25
CA LEU A 136 28.01 -2.42 -5.97
C LEU A 136 28.90 -1.26 -5.49
N HIS A 137 29.56 -0.57 -6.43
CA HIS A 137 30.47 0.55 -6.18
C HIS A 137 29.84 1.65 -5.32
N GLY A 138 30.40 1.85 -4.12
CA GLY A 138 29.98 2.88 -3.18
C GLY A 138 28.76 2.50 -2.33
N LEU A 139 28.28 1.24 -2.38
CA LEU A 139 27.10 0.82 -1.61
C LEU A 139 27.44 0.73 -0.10
N PRO A 140 26.81 1.54 0.78
CA PRO A 140 27.03 1.44 2.22
C PRO A 140 26.23 0.30 2.82
N ILE A 141 26.91 -0.64 3.47
CA ILE A 141 26.33 -1.83 4.10
C ILE A 141 26.85 -2.06 5.51
N SER A 142 26.10 -2.81 6.30
CA SER A 142 26.49 -3.30 7.63
C SER A 142 26.65 -4.81 7.63
N VAL A 143 27.52 -5.31 8.50
CA VAL A 143 27.71 -6.76 8.69
C VAL A 143 27.56 -7.11 10.17
N LYS A 144 26.93 -8.24 10.46
CA LYS A 144 26.79 -8.74 11.83
C LYS A 144 28.15 -8.91 12.51
N ASP A 145 28.21 -8.73 13.83
CA ASP A 145 29.47 -8.82 14.59
C ASP A 145 30.23 -10.16 14.44
N THR A 146 29.58 -11.19 13.91
CA THR A 146 30.17 -12.51 13.62
C THR A 146 31.18 -12.50 12.48
N PHE A 147 31.06 -11.57 11.53
CA PHE A 147 31.91 -11.51 10.35
C PHE A 147 33.27 -10.92 10.72
N ASN A 148 34.35 -11.62 10.38
CA ASN A 148 35.68 -11.06 10.50
C ASN A 148 35.88 -9.92 9.51
N VAL A 149 36.28 -8.77 10.02
CA VAL A 149 36.75 -7.62 9.24
C VAL A 149 38.17 -7.34 9.74
N LYS A 150 39.14 -7.33 8.82
CA LYS A 150 40.56 -7.23 9.13
C LYS A 150 40.84 -5.96 9.95
N GLY A 151 41.52 -6.14 11.08
CA GLY A 151 41.87 -5.05 12.00
C GLY A 151 40.74 -4.65 12.96
N VAL A 152 39.60 -5.35 12.94
CA VAL A 152 38.42 -5.05 13.77
C VAL A 152 38.09 -6.25 14.65
N ASP A 153 37.66 -6.00 15.89
CA ASP A 153 37.22 -7.07 16.79
C ASP A 153 36.01 -7.84 16.23
N THR A 154 35.96 -9.13 16.53
CA THR A 154 34.81 -10.01 16.29
C THR A 154 34.41 -10.62 17.63
N THR A 155 33.64 -9.86 18.41
CA THR A 155 33.41 -10.16 19.83
C THR A 155 32.33 -11.20 20.04
N VAL A 156 31.38 -11.29 19.10
CA VAL A 156 30.12 -12.05 19.18
C VAL A 156 29.41 -11.92 20.54
N GLY A 157 29.55 -10.76 21.18
CA GLY A 157 28.94 -10.45 22.47
C GLY A 157 29.66 -11.04 23.71
N PHE A 158 30.87 -11.57 23.58
CA PHE A 158 31.66 -12.06 24.72
C PHE A 158 32.81 -11.13 25.08
N ALA A 159 33.02 -10.92 26.38
CA ALA A 159 34.13 -10.11 26.87
C ALA A 159 35.49 -10.76 26.55
N ALA A 160 35.53 -12.10 26.54
CA ALA A 160 36.72 -12.90 26.24
C ALA A 160 37.32 -12.64 24.84
N LEU A 161 36.54 -12.04 23.95
CA LEU A 161 36.87 -11.83 22.53
C LEU A 161 37.10 -10.36 22.17
N CYS A 162 36.92 -9.46 23.13
CA CYS A 162 37.23 -8.05 22.95
C CYS A 162 38.76 -7.84 22.88
N TYR A 163 39.19 -6.84 22.12
CA TYR A 163 40.58 -6.46 21.90
C TYR A 163 41.42 -7.57 21.25
N LYS A 164 40.80 -8.33 20.35
CA LYS A 164 41.39 -9.41 19.56
C LYS A 164 40.97 -9.22 18.10
N PRO A 165 41.50 -8.19 17.42
CA PRO A 165 41.06 -7.84 16.08
C PRO A 165 41.36 -8.98 15.10
N ALA A 166 40.44 -9.20 14.16
CA ALA A 166 40.61 -10.23 13.15
C ALA A 166 41.83 -9.93 12.26
N THR A 167 42.61 -10.95 11.93
CA THR A 167 43.82 -10.81 11.09
C THR A 167 43.51 -10.86 9.59
N SER A 168 42.36 -11.39 9.21
CA SER A 168 41.86 -11.48 7.84
C SER A 168 40.37 -11.19 7.79
N ASN A 169 39.88 -10.81 6.62
CA ASN A 169 38.45 -10.70 6.36
C ASN A 169 37.79 -12.08 6.30
N ALA A 170 36.48 -12.13 6.52
CA ALA A 170 35.65 -13.25 6.10
C ALA A 170 35.55 -13.30 4.57
N ALA A 171 35.33 -14.49 4.00
CA ALA A 171 35.25 -14.66 2.54
C ALA A 171 34.15 -13.78 1.92
N LEU A 172 33.01 -13.64 2.60
CA LEU A 172 31.95 -12.74 2.16
C LEU A 172 32.35 -11.26 2.24
N VAL A 173 33.12 -10.85 3.25
CA VAL A 173 33.61 -9.48 3.37
C VAL A 173 34.53 -9.13 2.20
N ASP A 174 35.47 -10.00 1.85
CA ASP A 174 36.34 -9.74 0.69
C ASP A 174 35.55 -9.71 -0.62
N LEU A 175 34.58 -10.61 -0.81
CA LEU A 175 33.68 -10.57 -1.97
C LEU A 175 32.93 -9.23 -2.04
N LEU A 176 32.33 -8.78 -0.93
CA LEU A 176 31.59 -7.52 -0.91
C LEU A 176 32.48 -6.31 -1.23
N LEU A 177 33.68 -6.25 -0.64
CA LEU A 177 34.65 -5.19 -0.93
C LEU A 177 35.09 -5.22 -2.39
N SER A 178 35.29 -6.41 -2.98
CA SER A 178 35.66 -6.58 -4.39
C SER A 178 34.58 -6.09 -5.36
N LEU A 179 33.29 -6.16 -4.97
CA LEU A 179 32.17 -5.60 -5.74
C LEU A 179 32.01 -4.09 -5.58
N GLY A 180 32.77 -3.48 -4.67
CA GLY A 180 32.78 -2.04 -4.45
C GLY A 180 31.96 -1.57 -3.24
N CYS A 181 31.46 -2.47 -2.39
CA CYS A 181 30.74 -2.08 -1.17
C CYS A 181 31.64 -1.31 -0.19
N VAL A 182 31.00 -0.53 0.67
CA VAL A 182 31.59 0.18 1.81
C VAL A 182 30.97 -0.35 3.09
N ILE A 183 31.75 -1.00 3.95
CA ILE A 183 31.24 -1.53 5.23
C ILE A 183 31.33 -0.43 6.29
N ILE A 184 30.18 0.03 6.78
CA ILE A 184 30.10 1.20 7.68
C ILE A 184 30.10 0.83 9.17
N ALA A 185 29.71 -0.40 9.50
CA ALA A 185 29.59 -0.84 10.89
C ALA A 185 29.55 -2.37 11.02
N LYS A 186 29.98 -2.86 12.18
CA LYS A 186 29.59 -4.16 12.71
C LYS A 186 28.42 -4.03 13.70
N THR A 187 27.45 -4.94 13.66
CA THR A 187 26.20 -4.79 14.43
C THR A 187 26.02 -5.82 15.55
N ASN A 188 25.33 -5.38 16.60
CA ASN A 188 25.17 -6.05 17.88
C ASN A 188 24.36 -7.36 17.80
N VAL A 189 24.73 -8.31 18.65
CA VAL A 189 24.24 -9.70 18.69
C VAL A 189 23.98 -10.14 20.14
N PRO A 190 23.15 -11.16 20.39
CA PRO A 190 23.04 -11.71 21.73
C PRO A 190 24.25 -12.54 22.15
N GLN A 191 24.46 -12.62 23.47
CA GLN A 191 25.41 -13.55 24.09
C GLN A 191 25.15 -14.98 23.56
N THR A 192 26.20 -15.70 23.20
CA THR A 192 26.18 -17.06 22.58
C THR A 192 25.60 -17.16 21.16
N MET A 193 24.98 -16.09 20.63
CA MET A 193 24.18 -16.10 19.39
C MET A 193 22.93 -17.00 19.42
N MET A 194 22.69 -17.77 20.49
CA MET A 194 21.57 -18.72 20.64
C MET A 194 20.34 -18.11 21.32
N SER A 195 20.14 -16.80 21.16
CA SER A 195 18.97 -16.07 21.65
C SER A 195 18.19 -15.45 20.49
N LEU A 196 16.88 -15.34 20.70
CA LEU A 196 15.91 -14.73 19.77
C LEU A 196 15.63 -13.26 20.12
N ASP A 197 16.41 -12.74 21.06
CA ASP A 197 16.52 -11.34 21.43
C ASP A 197 18.00 -10.93 21.28
N SER A 198 18.32 -9.63 21.28
CA SER A 198 19.70 -9.15 21.06
C SER A 198 20.25 -8.41 22.28
N ILE A 199 20.78 -9.16 23.24
CA ILE A 199 21.41 -8.66 24.46
C ILE A 199 22.69 -9.44 24.80
N ASN A 200 23.74 -8.72 25.16
CA ASN A 200 24.98 -9.27 25.73
C ASN A 200 25.56 -8.35 26.81
N ASN A 201 26.52 -8.85 27.59
CA ASN A 201 27.10 -8.10 28.71
C ASN A 201 28.14 -7.04 28.27
N VAL A 202 28.65 -7.13 27.04
CA VAL A 202 29.68 -6.20 26.53
C VAL A 202 29.04 -4.89 26.06
N PHE A 203 28.06 -4.98 25.19
CA PHE A 203 27.44 -3.83 24.52
C PHE A 203 26.04 -3.51 25.04
N GLY A 204 25.41 -4.40 25.81
CA GLY A 204 24.04 -4.26 26.27
C GLY A 204 23.01 -4.72 25.23
N ARG A 205 21.79 -4.22 25.37
CA ARG A 205 20.63 -4.62 24.57
C ARG A 205 20.43 -3.71 23.35
N THR A 206 20.15 -4.32 22.20
CA THR A 206 19.61 -3.60 21.03
C THR A 206 18.11 -3.40 21.21
N MET A 207 17.65 -2.17 21.01
CA MET A 207 16.25 -1.77 21.15
C MET A 207 15.54 -1.74 19.80
N ASN A 208 14.27 -2.16 19.77
CA ASN A 208 13.45 -2.01 18.58
C ASN A 208 13.11 -0.52 18.36
N PRO A 209 13.37 0.04 17.17
CA PRO A 209 13.21 1.47 16.92
C PRO A 209 11.75 1.92 16.82
N ALA A 210 10.82 1.03 16.46
CA ALA A 210 9.41 1.36 16.34
C ALA A 210 8.70 1.37 17.71
N ASN A 211 9.14 0.48 18.61
CA ASN A 211 8.61 0.37 19.96
C ASN A 211 9.67 -0.26 20.89
N ARG A 212 10.25 0.54 21.78
CA ARG A 212 11.32 0.14 22.72
C ARG A 212 10.87 -0.86 23.80
N LEU A 213 9.58 -1.17 23.92
CA LEU A 213 9.08 -2.25 24.80
C LEU A 213 9.15 -3.62 24.13
N LEU A 214 9.30 -3.67 22.79
CA LEU A 214 9.37 -4.89 22.00
C LEU A 214 10.82 -5.33 21.77
N THR A 215 11.01 -6.64 21.56
CA THR A 215 12.31 -7.16 21.12
C THR A 215 12.70 -6.63 19.73
N ALA A 216 13.99 -6.39 19.52
CA ALA A 216 14.56 -6.17 18.18
C ALA A 216 14.75 -7.48 17.40
N GLY A 217 14.38 -8.62 17.99
CA GLY A 217 14.66 -9.96 17.48
C GLY A 217 16.13 -10.35 17.62
N GLY A 218 16.44 -11.60 17.26
CA GLY A 218 17.80 -12.13 17.38
C GLY A 218 18.06 -13.34 16.48
N SER A 219 19.33 -13.65 16.19
CA SER A 219 20.53 -13.03 16.76
C SER A 219 21.09 -11.86 15.95
N SER A 220 20.51 -11.48 14.80
CA SER A 220 20.96 -10.32 14.00
C SER A 220 20.13 -9.06 14.31
N GLY A 221 19.79 -8.81 15.57
CA GLY A 221 18.92 -7.68 15.95
C GLY A 221 19.58 -6.31 15.72
N GLY A 222 20.91 -6.21 15.82
CA GLY A 222 21.64 -5.01 15.43
C GLY A 222 21.43 -4.64 13.96
N GLU A 223 21.55 -5.61 13.03
CA GLU A 223 21.20 -5.40 11.61
C GLU A 223 19.75 -4.95 11.45
N GLY A 224 18.82 -5.63 12.13
CA GLY A 224 17.39 -5.30 12.07
C GLY A 224 17.10 -3.85 12.49
N ALA A 225 17.64 -3.40 13.62
CA ALA A 225 17.44 -2.04 14.10
C ALA A 225 18.14 -1.00 13.22
N LEU A 226 19.39 -1.24 12.78
CA LEU A 226 20.14 -0.30 11.97
C LEU A 226 19.52 -0.08 10.58
N VAL A 227 19.09 -1.15 9.91
CA VAL A 227 18.44 -1.06 8.59
C VAL A 227 17.05 -0.41 8.71
N ALA A 228 16.29 -0.70 9.77
CA ALA A 228 14.99 -0.04 10.01
C ALA A 228 15.14 1.47 10.27
N MET A 229 16.21 1.87 10.94
CA MET A 229 16.60 3.29 11.12
C MET A 229 17.20 3.93 9.87
N LYS A 230 17.24 3.20 8.73
CA LYS A 230 17.83 3.63 7.46
C LYS A 230 19.31 4.02 7.56
N GLY A 231 20.00 3.53 8.60
CA GLY A 231 21.43 3.78 8.83
C GLY A 231 22.34 2.90 7.99
N SER A 232 21.77 1.96 7.23
CA SER A 232 22.47 1.08 6.28
C SER A 232 21.52 0.76 5.12
N MET A 233 22.02 0.63 3.88
CA MET A 233 21.17 0.25 2.74
C MET A 233 20.70 -1.20 2.85
N LEU A 234 21.62 -2.08 3.26
CA LEU A 234 21.41 -3.51 3.45
C LEU A 234 22.27 -4.00 4.61
N GLY A 235 21.72 -4.92 5.38
CA GLY A 235 22.41 -5.58 6.48
C GLY A 235 22.72 -7.04 6.17
N ILE A 236 23.92 -7.52 6.51
CA ILE A 236 24.28 -8.92 6.32
C ILE A 236 24.28 -9.64 7.67
N GLY A 237 23.28 -10.49 7.87
CA GLY A 237 23.13 -11.31 9.07
C GLY A 237 23.51 -12.77 8.84
N THR A 238 23.26 -13.58 9.87
CA THR A 238 23.40 -15.05 9.80
C THR A 238 22.18 -15.74 10.37
N ASP A 239 21.85 -16.93 9.86
CA ASP A 239 20.66 -17.70 10.22
C ASP A 239 20.98 -19.19 10.38
N ILE A 240 20.76 -19.71 11.59
CA ILE A 240 20.76 -21.15 11.91
C ILE A 240 19.42 -21.59 12.54
N GLY A 241 18.46 -20.66 12.71
CA GLY A 241 17.21 -20.94 13.42
C GLY A 241 16.13 -19.87 13.25
N GLY A 242 16.36 -18.86 12.40
CA GLY A 242 15.53 -17.68 12.21
C GLY A 242 16.29 -16.37 12.30
N SER A 243 17.60 -16.38 12.52
CA SER A 243 18.34 -15.19 12.96
C SER A 243 18.54 -14.07 11.93
N VAL A 244 18.10 -14.21 10.67
CA VAL A 244 17.84 -13.04 9.78
C VAL A 244 16.35 -12.72 9.68
N ARG A 245 15.50 -13.75 9.71
CA ARG A 245 14.04 -13.65 9.55
C ARG A 245 13.34 -13.03 10.76
N ILE A 246 13.78 -13.35 11.97
CA ILE A 246 13.22 -12.87 13.25
C ILE A 246 13.54 -11.39 13.47
N PRO A 247 14.79 -10.91 13.31
CA PRO A 247 15.06 -9.47 13.31
C PRO A 247 14.30 -8.73 12.21
N ALA A 248 14.15 -9.32 11.03
CA ALA A 248 13.35 -8.70 9.96
C ALA A 248 11.87 -8.56 10.35
N MET A 249 11.26 -9.60 10.93
CA MET A 249 9.90 -9.55 11.47
C MET A 249 9.78 -8.46 12.55
N ALA A 250 10.69 -8.45 13.51
CA ALA A 250 10.65 -7.56 14.66
C ALA A 250 10.73 -6.08 14.25
N ASN A 251 11.56 -5.76 13.27
CA ASN A 251 11.82 -4.39 12.84
C ASN A 251 11.07 -3.98 11.56
N GLY A 252 10.18 -4.83 11.04
CA GLY A 252 9.35 -4.51 9.88
C GLY A 252 10.09 -4.49 8.53
N LEU A 253 11.06 -5.38 8.36
CA LEU A 253 11.95 -5.45 7.20
C LEU A 253 11.73 -6.69 6.35
N TYR A 254 12.38 -6.69 5.19
CA TYR A 254 12.54 -7.84 4.31
C TYR A 254 13.82 -8.58 4.68
N SER A 255 13.84 -9.90 4.49
CA SER A 255 15.09 -10.66 4.57
C SER A 255 15.04 -11.88 3.67
N PHE A 256 16.22 -12.43 3.36
CA PHE A 256 16.35 -13.70 2.69
C PHE A 256 17.37 -14.60 3.41
N LYS A 257 16.90 -15.78 3.79
CA LYS A 257 17.74 -16.90 4.23
C LYS A 257 17.96 -17.83 3.03
N PRO A 258 19.15 -17.83 2.41
CA PRO A 258 19.44 -18.77 1.34
C PRO A 258 19.51 -20.21 1.86
N GLY A 259 19.50 -21.18 0.96
CA GLY A 259 19.97 -22.54 1.21
C GLY A 259 21.48 -22.55 1.46
N ASN A 260 21.98 -23.68 1.93
CA ASN A 260 23.40 -23.90 2.12
C ASN A 260 24.16 -23.71 0.80
N SER A 261 25.41 -23.25 0.90
CA SER A 261 26.33 -23.14 -0.24
C SER A 261 26.01 -22.06 -1.29
N ILE A 262 25.13 -21.10 -0.98
CA ILE A 262 24.74 -20.03 -1.92
C ILE A 262 25.52 -18.73 -1.68
N ILE A 263 25.73 -18.37 -0.41
CA ILE A 263 26.47 -17.17 0.01
C ILE A 263 27.60 -17.64 0.92
N PRO A 264 28.85 -17.13 0.76
CA PRO A 264 29.98 -17.56 1.57
C PRO A 264 29.72 -17.38 3.06
N TYR A 265 29.86 -18.46 3.84
CA TYR A 265 29.78 -18.41 5.30
C TYR A 265 31.15 -18.46 5.98
N GLY A 266 32.20 -18.91 5.28
CA GLY A 266 33.56 -19.04 5.83
C GLY A 266 34.12 -17.75 6.44
N GLY A 267 34.96 -17.90 7.48
CA GLY A 267 35.64 -16.78 8.15
C GLY A 267 34.79 -16.02 9.17
N GLN A 268 33.80 -16.67 9.78
CA GLN A 268 33.06 -16.16 10.94
C GLN A 268 33.78 -16.52 12.25
N PHE A 269 33.49 -15.81 13.35
CA PHE A 269 34.00 -16.19 14.67
C PHE A 269 33.69 -17.66 15.01
N ALA A 270 34.71 -18.39 15.45
CA ALA A 270 34.74 -19.85 15.39
C ALA A 270 33.86 -20.53 16.47
N THR A 271 32.92 -21.35 16.04
CA THR A 271 32.64 -22.62 16.72
C THR A 271 33.73 -23.63 16.32
N THR A 272 33.97 -24.66 17.14
CA THR A 272 34.94 -25.72 16.84
C THR A 272 34.82 -26.19 15.39
N THR A 273 35.92 -26.11 14.64
CA THR A 273 35.99 -26.49 13.23
C THR A 273 35.38 -27.88 13.01
N GLY A 274 34.41 -27.98 12.10
CA GLY A 274 33.76 -29.24 11.72
C GLY A 274 32.39 -29.51 12.36
N ILE A 275 32.03 -28.87 13.48
CA ILE A 275 30.73 -29.12 14.14
C ILE A 275 29.56 -28.71 13.24
N GLY A 276 29.66 -27.56 12.56
CA GLY A 276 28.64 -27.14 11.59
C GLY A 276 28.50 -28.09 10.40
N ARG A 277 29.53 -28.89 10.06
CA ARG A 277 29.46 -29.91 9.00
C ARG A 277 28.75 -31.19 9.48
N ALA A 278 28.90 -31.54 10.76
CA ALA A 278 28.29 -32.72 11.36
C ALA A 278 26.85 -32.49 11.87
N GLY A 279 26.53 -31.26 12.30
CA GLY A 279 25.23 -30.85 12.83
C GLY A 279 24.35 -30.13 11.82
N VAL A 280 24.04 -28.86 12.12
CA VAL A 280 23.27 -27.96 11.26
C VAL A 280 24.16 -26.83 10.77
N GLN A 281 24.04 -26.49 9.50
CA GLN A 281 24.78 -25.40 8.87
C GLN A 281 24.04 -24.08 9.06
N ALA A 282 24.77 -23.05 9.48
CA ALA A 282 24.32 -21.67 9.42
C ALA A 282 24.60 -21.09 8.04
N VAL A 283 23.80 -20.10 7.64
CA VAL A 283 24.00 -19.36 6.37
C VAL A 283 24.09 -17.87 6.62
N ALA A 284 24.78 -17.15 5.73
CA ALA A 284 24.71 -15.70 5.66
C ALA A 284 23.51 -15.28 4.79
N GLY A 285 22.85 -14.17 5.14
CA GLY A 285 21.68 -13.69 4.39
C GLY A 285 21.42 -12.20 4.57
N PRO A 286 20.89 -11.51 3.54
CA PRO A 286 20.62 -10.08 3.60
C PRO A 286 19.32 -9.75 4.34
N LEU A 287 19.31 -8.60 5.01
CA LEU A 287 18.15 -7.86 5.50
C LEU A 287 18.08 -6.53 4.74
N GLY A 288 16.87 -6.12 4.34
CA GLY A 288 16.68 -4.93 3.52
C GLY A 288 15.30 -4.29 3.68
N ARG A 289 15.13 -3.14 3.02
CA ARG A 289 13.87 -2.36 3.06
C ARG A 289 12.89 -2.75 1.94
N SER A 290 13.34 -3.52 0.96
CA SER A 290 12.51 -4.02 -0.13
C SER A 290 13.03 -5.34 -0.70
N THR A 291 12.15 -6.12 -1.33
CA THR A 291 12.57 -7.30 -2.10
C THR A 291 13.45 -6.92 -3.30
N GLN A 292 13.21 -5.77 -3.92
CA GLN A 292 13.99 -5.29 -5.07
C GLN A 292 15.46 -5.09 -4.71
N ASP A 293 15.75 -4.50 -3.55
CA ASP A 293 17.12 -4.28 -3.07
C ASP A 293 17.82 -5.60 -2.76
N ILE A 294 17.10 -6.53 -2.12
CA ILE A 294 17.61 -7.87 -1.82
C ILE A 294 17.92 -8.65 -3.10
N ASP A 295 17.00 -8.65 -4.07
CA ASP A 295 17.18 -9.35 -5.35
C ASP A 295 18.35 -8.76 -6.13
N PHE A 296 18.43 -7.43 -6.25
CA PHE A 296 19.54 -6.77 -6.92
C PHE A 296 20.89 -7.09 -6.28
N PHE A 297 20.96 -7.12 -4.94
CA PHE A 297 22.16 -7.50 -4.22
C PHE A 297 22.56 -8.95 -4.52
N LEU A 298 21.62 -9.88 -4.42
CA LEU A 298 21.87 -11.31 -4.65
C LEU A 298 22.27 -11.59 -6.11
N ALA A 299 21.69 -10.87 -7.08
CA ALA A 299 22.04 -10.96 -8.50
C ALA A 299 23.52 -10.66 -8.78
N HIS A 300 24.17 -9.84 -7.95
CA HIS A 300 25.57 -9.49 -8.10
C HIS A 300 26.52 -10.28 -7.19
N VAL A 301 26.03 -10.77 -6.05
CA VAL A 301 26.82 -11.53 -5.07
C VAL A 301 26.86 -13.02 -5.41
N VAL A 302 25.70 -13.64 -5.64
CA VAL A 302 25.58 -15.11 -5.76
C VAL A 302 26.38 -15.68 -6.94
N PRO A 303 26.38 -15.07 -8.15
CA PRO A 303 27.19 -15.59 -9.26
C PRO A 303 28.70 -15.65 -8.98
N LYS A 304 29.19 -14.80 -8.08
CA LYS A 304 30.61 -14.69 -7.73
C LYS A 304 30.96 -15.37 -6.40
N ALA A 305 29.99 -15.81 -5.62
CA ALA A 305 30.17 -16.44 -4.31
C ALA A 305 31.18 -17.60 -4.31
N HIS A 306 31.09 -18.48 -5.29
CA HIS A 306 31.95 -19.67 -5.43
C HIS A 306 33.44 -19.37 -5.67
N LEU A 307 33.79 -18.14 -6.06
CA LEU A 307 35.18 -17.71 -6.23
C LEU A 307 35.87 -17.41 -4.88
N TRP A 308 35.08 -17.23 -3.82
CA TRP A 308 35.55 -16.77 -2.51
C TRP A 308 35.28 -17.77 -1.39
N GLY A 309 34.09 -18.37 -1.36
CA GLY A 309 33.68 -19.31 -0.30
C GLY A 309 34.01 -20.76 -0.67
N GLU A 310 34.72 -21.47 0.19
CA GLU A 310 35.00 -22.90 0.07
C GLU A 310 33.75 -23.77 0.21
N ASP A 311 32.69 -23.19 0.78
CA ASP A 311 31.39 -23.78 0.99
C ASP A 311 30.40 -23.47 -0.13
N CYS A 312 30.77 -22.65 -1.13
CA CYS A 312 29.84 -22.16 -2.14
C CYS A 312 29.88 -22.96 -3.45
N ARG A 313 28.70 -23.14 -4.06
CA ARG A 313 28.56 -23.72 -5.39
C ARG A 313 28.34 -22.63 -6.44
N ALA A 314 28.84 -22.86 -7.66
CA ALA A 314 28.56 -21.97 -8.78
C ALA A 314 27.05 -21.96 -9.08
N THR A 315 26.44 -20.79 -9.02
CA THR A 315 24.99 -20.59 -9.15
C THR A 315 24.72 -19.36 -10.01
N THR A 316 23.78 -19.41 -10.94
CA THR A 316 23.33 -18.25 -11.71
C THR A 316 22.22 -17.51 -10.96
N TRP A 317 22.06 -16.20 -11.23
CA TRP A 317 21.01 -15.37 -10.62
C TRP A 317 20.55 -14.33 -11.65
N SER A 318 19.74 -14.77 -12.62
CA SER A 318 19.26 -13.95 -13.75
C SER A 318 18.20 -14.67 -14.61
N SER A 319 17.64 -15.78 -14.16
CA SER A 319 16.63 -16.56 -14.88
C SER A 319 15.26 -15.94 -14.70
N PRO A 320 14.49 -15.61 -15.76
CA PRO A 320 13.15 -15.07 -15.58
C PRO A 320 12.25 -16.08 -14.85
N LEU A 321 11.42 -15.58 -13.92
CA LEU A 321 10.45 -16.41 -13.22
C LEU A 321 9.48 -17.02 -14.23
N LYS A 322 9.45 -18.36 -14.31
CA LYS A 322 8.49 -19.10 -15.14
C LYS A 322 7.52 -19.87 -14.24
N PRO A 323 6.31 -19.38 -13.97
CA PRO A 323 5.35 -20.06 -13.08
C PRO A 323 5.00 -21.47 -13.56
N LEU A 324 4.83 -22.42 -12.63
CA LEU A 324 4.64 -23.84 -12.96
C LEU A 324 3.17 -24.27 -12.99
N GLY A 325 2.27 -23.45 -12.47
CA GLY A 325 0.85 -23.78 -12.36
C GLY A 325 0.10 -23.74 -13.70
N PRO A 326 -1.12 -24.28 -13.74
CA PRO A 326 -1.95 -24.32 -14.94
C PRO A 326 -2.13 -22.91 -15.53
N ARG A 327 -1.95 -22.79 -16.86
CA ARG A 327 -2.02 -21.50 -17.60
C ARG A 327 -0.96 -20.48 -17.16
N GLY A 328 0.17 -20.91 -16.59
CA GLY A 328 1.26 -20.02 -16.18
C GLY A 328 0.99 -19.27 -14.87
N LYS A 329 0.17 -19.83 -13.97
CA LYS A 329 -0.06 -19.29 -12.62
C LYS A 329 1.00 -19.75 -11.63
N LEU A 330 1.26 -18.96 -10.59
CA LEU A 330 2.04 -19.40 -9.43
C LEU A 330 1.18 -20.27 -8.51
N THR A 331 1.65 -21.47 -8.17
CA THR A 331 0.95 -22.38 -7.25
C THR A 331 1.53 -22.28 -5.85
N ILE A 332 0.80 -21.67 -4.93
CA ILE A 332 1.26 -21.35 -3.58
C ILE A 332 0.55 -22.25 -2.57
N GLY A 333 1.34 -22.98 -1.78
CA GLY A 333 0.84 -23.75 -0.64
C GLY A 333 0.69 -22.86 0.60
N ILE A 334 -0.38 -22.99 1.38
CA ILE A 334 -0.51 -22.34 2.69
C ILE A 334 -0.29 -23.37 3.76
N LEU A 335 0.71 -23.17 4.61
CA LEU A 335 0.97 -24.04 5.74
C LEU A 335 0.80 -23.25 7.04
N ARG A 336 -0.24 -23.60 7.81
CA ARG A 336 -0.72 -22.78 8.94
C ARG A 336 -0.07 -23.14 10.28
N SER A 337 0.05 -24.44 10.54
CA SER A 337 0.42 -24.96 11.86
C SER A 337 1.70 -25.77 11.78
N ASP A 338 2.55 -25.62 12.80
CA ASP A 338 3.67 -26.53 13.04
C ASP A 338 3.30 -27.75 13.89
N GLY A 339 2.04 -27.81 14.38
CA GLY A 339 1.52 -28.84 15.27
C GLY A 339 2.04 -28.74 16.72
N ASN A 340 2.88 -27.76 17.04
CA ASN A 340 3.48 -27.58 18.36
C ASN A 340 3.01 -26.30 19.07
N CYS A 341 2.65 -25.25 18.32
CA CYS A 341 2.24 -23.96 18.84
C CYS A 341 1.02 -23.42 18.07
N ALA A 342 -0.04 -23.06 18.77
CA ALA A 342 -1.23 -22.49 18.16
C ALA A 342 -1.00 -21.03 17.77
N LEU A 343 -1.51 -20.62 16.61
CA LEU A 343 -1.43 -19.23 16.18
C LEU A 343 -2.31 -18.33 17.06
N LEU A 344 -1.76 -17.20 17.49
CA LEU A 344 -2.52 -16.13 18.09
C LEU A 344 -3.35 -15.39 17.02
N PRO A 345 -4.47 -14.76 17.40
CA PRO A 345 -5.42 -14.18 16.45
C PRO A 345 -4.80 -13.23 15.40
N PRO A 346 -3.88 -12.29 15.75
CA PRO A 346 -3.27 -11.41 14.76
C PRO A 346 -2.55 -12.17 13.62
N ILE A 347 -1.93 -13.31 13.96
CA ILE A 347 -1.19 -14.12 12.99
C ILE A 347 -2.15 -14.93 12.10
N THR A 348 -3.24 -15.43 12.67
CA THR A 348 -4.31 -16.05 11.90
C THR A 348 -4.93 -15.04 10.93
N ASN A 349 -5.19 -13.82 11.39
CA ASN A 349 -5.80 -12.75 10.61
C ASN A 349 -4.92 -12.34 9.43
N VAL A 350 -3.64 -12.03 9.65
CA VAL A 350 -2.73 -11.63 8.56
C VAL A 350 -2.54 -12.75 7.52
N LEU A 351 -2.52 -14.02 7.94
CA LEU A 351 -2.42 -15.16 7.03
C LEU A 351 -3.68 -15.30 6.18
N ASN A 352 -4.86 -15.10 6.78
CA ASN A 352 -6.13 -15.13 6.06
C ASN A 352 -6.26 -13.96 5.08
N GLU A 353 -5.85 -12.75 5.47
CA GLU A 353 -5.82 -11.59 4.58
C GLU A 353 -4.88 -11.80 3.39
N THR A 354 -3.69 -12.33 3.66
CA THR A 354 -2.71 -12.72 2.63
C THR A 354 -3.36 -13.71 1.66
N LEU A 355 -4.01 -14.75 2.17
CA LEU A 355 -4.72 -15.73 1.37
C LEU A 355 -5.82 -15.09 0.52
N THR A 356 -6.66 -14.23 1.10
CA THR A 356 -7.73 -13.54 0.38
C THR A 356 -7.18 -12.71 -0.77
N LYS A 357 -6.08 -11.97 -0.57
CA LYS A 357 -5.43 -11.21 -1.64
C LYS A 357 -4.91 -12.12 -2.76
N LEU A 358 -4.30 -13.25 -2.41
CA LEU A 358 -3.73 -14.17 -3.39
C LEU A 358 -4.79 -14.95 -4.18
N VAL A 359 -5.86 -15.42 -3.54
CA VAL A 359 -6.97 -16.12 -4.22
C VAL A 359 -7.68 -15.23 -5.24
N ASN A 360 -7.74 -13.93 -4.97
CA ASN A 360 -8.34 -12.96 -5.88
C ASN A 360 -7.43 -12.56 -7.05
N SER A 361 -6.16 -13.01 -7.07
CA SER A 361 -5.23 -12.74 -8.16
C SER A 361 -5.46 -13.72 -9.32
N PRO A 362 -5.56 -13.25 -10.58
CA PRO A 362 -5.61 -14.15 -11.73
C PRO A 362 -4.31 -14.94 -11.90
N ASP A 363 -3.20 -14.47 -11.32
CA ASP A 363 -1.85 -15.01 -11.54
C ASP A 363 -1.45 -16.07 -10.51
N VAL A 364 -2.27 -16.29 -9.47
CA VAL A 364 -1.95 -17.20 -8.36
C VAL A 364 -3.04 -18.26 -8.19
N SER A 365 -2.62 -19.48 -7.89
CA SER A 365 -3.46 -20.58 -7.44
C SER A 365 -3.01 -20.95 -6.03
N VAL A 366 -3.96 -21.01 -5.09
CA VAL A 366 -3.64 -21.31 -3.69
C VAL A 366 -4.11 -22.70 -3.31
N ILE A 367 -3.29 -23.41 -2.53
CA ILE A 367 -3.58 -24.75 -2.01
C ILE A 367 -3.40 -24.71 -0.49
N ASP A 368 -4.45 -24.99 0.28
CA ASP A 368 -4.30 -25.18 1.72
C ASP A 368 -3.62 -26.53 1.99
N LEU A 369 -2.53 -26.51 2.77
CA LEU A 369 -1.73 -27.70 3.04
C LEU A 369 -2.04 -28.23 4.45
N PRO A 370 -2.34 -29.53 4.60
CA PRO A 370 -2.44 -30.13 5.91
C PRO A 370 -1.07 -30.08 6.61
N THR A 371 -1.08 -30.00 7.93
CA THR A 371 0.15 -30.04 8.74
C THR A 371 0.81 -31.42 8.61
N PRO A 372 2.01 -31.51 8.02
CA PRO A 372 2.70 -32.79 7.88
C PRO A 372 3.17 -33.31 9.25
N PRO A 373 3.00 -34.60 9.56
CA PRO A 373 3.57 -35.20 10.76
C PRO A 373 5.08 -34.97 10.92
N ALA A 374 5.84 -34.96 9.82
CA ALA A 374 7.26 -34.63 9.82
C ALA A 374 7.53 -33.22 10.37
N TRP A 375 6.68 -32.25 10.06
CA TRP A 375 6.87 -30.88 10.50
C TRP A 375 6.88 -30.77 12.03
N THR A 376 5.91 -31.41 12.69
CA THR A 376 5.81 -31.42 14.16
C THR A 376 7.06 -31.98 14.82
N LYS A 377 7.77 -32.89 14.15
CA LYS A 377 9.01 -33.53 14.64
C LYS A 377 10.28 -32.74 14.32
N CYS A 378 10.26 -31.83 13.35
CA CYS A 378 11.43 -31.09 12.88
C CYS A 378 12.14 -30.36 14.02
N GLN A 379 11.39 -29.63 14.86
CA GLN A 379 11.97 -28.87 15.98
C GLN A 379 12.76 -29.77 16.96
N SER A 380 12.30 -31.00 17.21
CA SER A 380 12.97 -31.94 18.12
C SER A 380 14.32 -32.39 17.58
N VAL A 381 14.38 -32.77 16.31
CA VAL A 381 15.63 -33.17 15.64
C VAL A 381 16.57 -31.98 15.51
N MET A 382 16.03 -30.82 15.12
CA MET A 382 16.77 -29.56 15.01
C MET A 382 17.46 -29.18 16.33
N SER A 383 16.74 -29.22 17.45
CA SER A 383 17.29 -28.90 18.78
C SER A 383 18.44 -29.83 19.19
N LYS A 384 18.33 -31.12 18.86
CA LYS A 384 19.37 -32.13 19.16
C LYS A 384 20.60 -31.95 18.28
N LEU A 385 20.41 -31.65 16.99
CA LEU A 385 21.52 -31.39 16.05
C LEU A 385 22.25 -30.07 16.34
N MET A 386 21.57 -29.05 16.87
CA MET A 386 22.21 -27.80 17.31
C MET A 386 23.05 -27.94 18.58
N SER A 387 22.82 -28.99 19.39
CA SER A 387 23.45 -29.17 20.71
C SER A 387 24.47 -30.32 20.75
N ILE A 388 24.96 -30.75 19.58
CA ILE A 388 25.89 -31.90 19.47
C ILE A 388 27.24 -31.66 20.15
N ASP A 389 27.64 -30.39 20.33
CA ASP A 389 28.88 -29.99 20.99
C ASP A 389 28.75 -29.83 22.52
N GLY A 390 27.53 -30.04 23.03
CA GLY A 390 27.20 -29.87 24.45
C GLY A 390 27.30 -28.44 24.97
N GLY A 391 27.49 -27.43 24.11
CA GLY A 391 27.70 -26.03 24.48
C GLY A 391 29.06 -25.75 25.13
N GLY A 392 30.03 -26.67 25.03
CA GLY A 392 31.35 -26.56 25.65
C GLY A 392 32.12 -25.28 25.28
N PRO A 393 32.34 -25.00 23.98
CA PRO A 393 33.12 -23.83 23.56
C PRO A 393 32.56 -22.50 24.06
N MET A 394 31.22 -22.36 24.08
CA MET A 394 30.56 -21.16 24.58
C MET A 394 30.67 -21.04 26.10
N ALA A 395 30.57 -22.16 26.82
CA ALA A 395 30.76 -22.17 28.27
C ALA A 395 32.20 -21.77 28.65
N ASP A 396 33.20 -22.23 27.92
CA ASP A 396 34.61 -21.87 28.17
C ASP A 396 34.85 -20.36 28.01
N LEU A 397 34.22 -19.71 27.01
CA LEU A 397 34.30 -18.25 26.84
C LEU A 397 33.68 -17.50 28.01
N ILE A 398 32.48 -17.92 28.43
CA ILE A 398 31.76 -17.33 29.58
C ILE A 398 32.58 -17.46 30.87
N GLU A 399 33.06 -18.67 31.14
CA GLU A 399 33.85 -19.01 32.34
C GLU A 399 35.18 -18.24 32.37
N SER A 400 35.83 -18.03 31.21
CA SER A 400 37.15 -17.37 31.13
C SER A 400 37.19 -15.92 31.62
N THR A 401 36.04 -15.22 31.62
CA THR A 401 35.92 -13.83 32.09
C THR A 401 34.97 -13.67 33.27
N GLY A 402 34.33 -14.77 33.71
CA GLY A 402 33.33 -14.77 34.77
C GLY A 402 32.08 -13.97 34.42
N GLU A 403 31.75 -13.80 33.14
CA GLU A 403 30.54 -13.08 32.74
C GLU A 403 29.26 -13.89 33.02
N PRO A 404 28.17 -13.27 33.49
CA PRO A 404 26.93 -13.99 33.78
C PRO A 404 26.13 -14.29 32.50
N LEU A 405 25.18 -15.23 32.57
CA LEU A 405 24.19 -15.39 31.51
C LEU A 405 23.20 -14.21 31.50
N VAL A 406 22.97 -13.63 30.32
CA VAL A 406 21.92 -12.62 30.13
C VAL A 406 20.53 -13.18 30.46
N PRO A 407 19.55 -12.34 30.89
CA PRO A 407 18.25 -12.80 31.39
C PRO A 407 17.55 -13.86 30.52
N TRP A 408 17.51 -13.66 29.20
CA TRP A 408 16.88 -14.61 28.29
C TRP A 408 17.51 -16.01 28.30
N MET A 409 18.82 -16.10 28.52
CA MET A 409 19.58 -17.36 28.51
C MET A 409 19.49 -18.12 29.85
N GLN A 410 19.07 -17.46 30.92
CA GLN A 410 18.97 -18.07 32.25
C GLN A 410 17.98 -19.24 32.22
N GLY A 411 18.43 -20.41 32.70
CA GLY A 411 17.65 -21.65 32.66
C GLY A 411 17.51 -22.30 31.28
N LYS A 412 18.04 -21.69 30.20
CA LYS A 412 18.01 -22.24 28.83
C LYS A 412 19.38 -22.75 28.38
N PHE A 413 20.47 -22.14 28.84
CA PHE A 413 21.83 -22.62 28.57
C PHE A 413 22.34 -23.49 29.70
N LYS A 414 22.91 -24.65 29.35
CA LYS A 414 23.62 -25.52 30.29
C LYS A 414 24.72 -26.30 29.56
N ARG A 415 25.92 -26.28 30.12
CA ARG A 415 27.03 -27.14 29.67
C ARG A 415 26.65 -28.62 29.82
N SER A 416 26.83 -29.38 28.76
CA SER A 416 26.55 -30.82 28.71
C SER A 416 27.65 -31.56 27.95
N ARG A 417 27.57 -32.90 27.92
CA ARG A 417 28.55 -33.72 27.19
C ARG A 417 28.26 -33.66 25.68
N PRO A 418 29.28 -33.51 24.83
CA PRO A 418 29.12 -33.67 23.38
C PRO A 418 28.50 -35.03 23.03
N GLN A 419 27.74 -35.07 21.94
CA GLN A 419 27.09 -36.28 21.45
C GLN A 419 28.10 -37.19 20.74
N PRO A 420 28.05 -38.52 20.95
CA PRO A 420 28.89 -39.46 20.21
C PRO A 420 28.51 -39.50 18.73
N LEU A 421 29.45 -39.86 17.86
CA LEU A 421 29.27 -39.83 16.40
C LEU A 421 28.11 -40.71 15.93
N GLU A 422 27.93 -41.88 16.55
CA GLU A 422 26.84 -42.81 16.27
C GLU A 422 25.48 -42.12 16.50
N ARG A 423 25.36 -41.36 17.59
CA ARG A 423 24.15 -40.61 17.89
C ARG A 423 23.93 -39.48 16.89
N VAL A 424 24.98 -38.81 16.45
CA VAL A 424 24.88 -37.79 15.38
C VAL A 424 24.39 -38.43 14.07
N ALA A 425 24.91 -39.61 13.70
CA ALA A 425 24.46 -40.35 12.52
C ALA A 425 22.98 -40.78 12.60
N GLU A 426 22.51 -41.20 13.78
CA GLU A 426 21.09 -41.49 14.01
C GLU A 426 20.21 -40.23 13.83
N LEU A 427 20.67 -39.07 14.31
CA LEU A 427 19.95 -37.81 14.15
C LEU A 427 19.91 -37.35 12.70
N GLN A 428 20.99 -37.55 11.94
CA GLN A 428 21.00 -37.30 10.49
C GLN A 428 20.08 -38.28 9.75
N THR A 429 19.99 -39.54 10.18
CA THR A 429 19.01 -40.50 9.64
C THR A 429 17.58 -40.03 9.87
N GLN A 430 17.27 -39.53 11.07
CA GLN A 430 15.97 -38.92 11.37
C GLN A 430 15.71 -37.70 10.48
N ARG A 431 16.69 -36.81 10.32
CA ARG A 431 16.60 -35.65 9.40
C ARG A 431 16.25 -36.11 7.98
N SER A 432 16.96 -37.10 7.43
CA SER A 432 16.68 -37.61 6.08
C SER A 432 15.26 -38.16 5.94
N ALA A 433 14.73 -38.85 6.95
CA ALA A 433 13.34 -39.32 6.93
C ALA A 433 12.35 -38.14 6.90
N LEU A 434 12.60 -37.08 7.67
CA LEU A 434 11.78 -35.87 7.66
C LEU A 434 11.86 -35.14 6.31
N GLU A 435 13.05 -35.04 5.73
CA GLU A 435 13.27 -34.45 4.39
C GLU A 435 12.48 -35.20 3.31
N GLN A 436 12.48 -36.54 3.33
CA GLN A 436 11.73 -37.35 2.37
C GLN A 436 10.21 -37.15 2.49
N GLU A 437 9.67 -37.08 3.70
CA GLU A 437 8.24 -36.80 3.91
C GLU A 437 7.89 -35.38 3.45
N MET A 438 8.70 -34.39 3.84
CA MET A 438 8.51 -32.98 3.47
C MET A 438 8.65 -32.75 1.96
N LEU A 439 9.45 -33.56 1.26
CA LEU A 439 9.54 -33.55 -0.20
C LEU A 439 8.21 -33.91 -0.87
N GLY A 440 7.35 -34.69 -0.20
CA GLY A 440 6.02 -35.06 -0.67
C GLY A 440 5.05 -33.88 -0.81
N LEU A 441 5.29 -32.75 -0.12
CA LEU A 441 4.49 -31.54 -0.30
C LEU A 441 4.69 -30.90 -1.67
N TRP A 442 5.92 -30.96 -2.17
CA TRP A 442 6.37 -30.22 -3.35
C TRP A 442 6.06 -30.92 -4.66
N TYR A 443 5.89 -32.25 -4.65
CA TYR A 443 5.70 -33.06 -5.85
C TYR A 443 4.52 -34.00 -5.72
N ALA A 444 3.78 -34.16 -6.81
CA ALA A 444 2.79 -35.22 -6.99
C ALA A 444 3.39 -36.35 -7.83
N THR A 445 3.01 -37.59 -7.55
CA THR A 445 3.37 -38.76 -8.35
C THR A 445 2.15 -39.18 -9.17
N ASP A 446 2.31 -39.33 -10.48
CA ASP A 446 1.23 -39.81 -11.35
C ASP A 446 1.07 -41.33 -11.28
N SER A 447 0.03 -41.86 -11.95
CA SER A 447 -0.28 -43.29 -12.00
C SER A 447 0.83 -44.16 -12.60
N PHE A 448 1.81 -43.55 -13.27
CA PHE A 448 2.96 -44.23 -13.87
C PHE A 448 4.24 -44.10 -13.02
N GLY A 449 4.14 -43.51 -11.83
CA GLY A 449 5.28 -43.32 -10.94
C GLY A 449 6.15 -42.11 -11.26
N ARG A 450 5.77 -41.26 -12.22
CA ARG A 450 6.53 -40.04 -12.56
C ARG A 450 6.19 -38.92 -11.59
N ARG A 451 7.20 -38.18 -11.13
CA ARG A 451 7.02 -37.05 -10.21
C ARG A 451 6.95 -35.73 -10.98
N HIS A 452 5.96 -34.91 -10.64
CA HIS A 452 5.75 -33.58 -11.20
C HIS A 452 5.66 -32.56 -10.06
N ARG A 453 6.24 -31.37 -10.27
CA ARG A 453 6.21 -30.30 -9.25
C ARG A 453 4.78 -29.79 -9.09
N ARG A 454 4.30 -29.74 -7.85
CA ARG A 454 2.96 -29.31 -7.45
C ARG A 454 2.95 -27.88 -6.91
N LEU A 455 4.01 -27.45 -6.23
CA LEU A 455 4.08 -26.15 -5.56
C LEU A 455 5.26 -25.34 -6.09
N ASP A 456 5.02 -24.06 -6.34
CA ASP A 456 6.06 -23.06 -6.60
C ASP A 456 6.71 -22.60 -5.30
N ALA A 457 5.88 -22.25 -4.30
CA ALA A 457 6.32 -21.83 -2.98
C ALA A 457 5.28 -22.22 -1.90
N ILE A 458 5.69 -22.11 -0.63
CA ILE A 458 4.82 -22.22 0.54
C ILE A 458 4.83 -20.87 1.28
N ILE A 459 3.66 -20.40 1.69
CA ILE A 459 3.50 -19.30 2.66
C ILE A 459 3.16 -19.91 4.02
N CYS A 460 3.87 -19.47 5.06
CA CYS A 460 3.56 -19.84 6.44
C CYS A 460 3.89 -18.70 7.43
N PRO A 461 3.40 -18.77 8.68
CA PRO A 461 3.75 -17.82 9.73
C PRO A 461 5.25 -17.84 10.06
N LEU A 462 5.84 -16.70 10.45
CA LEU A 462 7.22 -16.67 11.01
C LEU A 462 7.27 -17.08 12.48
N ALA A 463 6.21 -16.75 13.20
CA ALA A 463 6.03 -17.03 14.62
C ALA A 463 4.55 -17.28 14.86
N ALA A 464 4.23 -17.89 16.00
CA ALA A 464 2.85 -18.08 16.43
C ALA A 464 2.23 -16.81 17.06
N HIS A 465 3.00 -15.74 17.25
CA HIS A 465 2.62 -14.51 17.93
C HIS A 465 3.05 -13.26 17.16
N PRO A 466 2.43 -12.07 17.41
CA PRO A 466 2.98 -10.78 16.97
C PRO A 466 4.33 -10.51 17.64
N VAL A 467 5.04 -9.44 17.26
CA VAL A 467 6.33 -9.11 17.88
C VAL A 467 6.14 -8.93 19.39
N PRO A 468 6.75 -9.76 20.25
CA PRO A 468 6.48 -9.74 21.68
C PRO A 468 7.36 -8.73 22.40
N GLU A 469 7.03 -8.49 23.66
CA GLU A 469 7.85 -7.72 24.59
C GLU A 469 9.27 -8.31 24.72
N ILE A 470 10.19 -7.48 25.19
CA ILE A 470 11.57 -7.88 25.50
C ILE A 470 11.60 -9.18 26.32
N ASP A 471 12.53 -10.06 25.96
CA ASP A 471 12.75 -11.38 26.57
C ASP A 471 11.61 -12.41 26.43
N ARG A 472 10.49 -12.06 25.77
CA ARG A 472 9.31 -12.96 25.67
C ARG A 472 9.17 -13.70 24.34
N TYR A 473 10.07 -13.50 23.37
CA TYR A 473 10.08 -14.29 22.14
C TYR A 473 10.28 -15.77 22.46
N ASN A 474 9.36 -16.60 21.99
CA ASN A 474 9.35 -18.04 22.22
C ASN A 474 8.95 -18.79 20.95
N ALA A 475 9.37 -20.05 20.87
CA ALA A 475 9.14 -20.96 19.75
C ALA A 475 9.79 -20.57 18.42
N VAL A 476 10.61 -21.48 17.88
CA VAL A 476 11.28 -21.33 16.57
C VAL A 476 10.89 -22.41 15.58
N GLY A 477 9.83 -23.19 15.86
CA GLY A 477 9.42 -24.30 14.99
C GLY A 477 9.13 -23.85 13.56
N TYR A 478 8.54 -22.67 13.40
CA TYR A 478 8.25 -22.05 12.12
C TYR A 478 9.51 -21.63 11.33
N THR A 479 10.62 -21.29 11.99
CA THR A 479 11.84 -20.83 11.31
C THR A 479 12.91 -21.91 11.21
N SER A 480 13.16 -22.63 12.30
CA SER A 480 14.23 -23.61 12.45
C SER A 480 14.00 -24.86 11.58
N SER A 481 12.74 -25.25 11.36
CA SER A 481 12.39 -26.42 10.54
C SER A 481 12.92 -26.25 9.10
N PHE A 482 12.86 -25.05 8.55
CA PHE A 482 13.42 -24.77 7.22
C PHE A 482 14.93 -24.68 7.16
N VAL A 483 15.59 -24.48 8.30
CA VAL A 483 17.04 -24.63 8.39
C VAL A 483 17.40 -26.11 8.39
N LEU A 484 16.69 -26.92 9.18
CA LEU A 484 16.85 -28.38 9.19
C LEU A 484 16.65 -28.97 7.78
N LEU A 485 15.61 -28.53 7.08
CA LEU A 485 15.29 -29.02 5.73
C LEU A 485 16.11 -28.35 4.61
N ASP A 486 16.90 -27.32 4.94
CA ASP A 486 17.70 -26.55 3.98
C ASP A 486 16.86 -25.92 2.85
N TYR A 487 15.71 -25.35 3.21
CA TYR A 487 14.83 -24.64 2.28
C TYR A 487 15.13 -23.15 2.29
N PRO A 488 15.31 -22.48 1.14
CA PRO A 488 15.42 -21.03 1.08
C PRO A 488 14.12 -20.37 1.55
N THR A 489 14.24 -19.25 2.24
CA THR A 489 13.11 -18.60 2.91
C THR A 489 13.27 -17.11 2.99
N ALA A 490 12.23 -16.36 2.66
CA ALA A 490 12.20 -14.90 2.76
C ALA A 490 11.12 -14.41 3.74
N THR A 491 11.41 -13.30 4.43
CA THR A 491 10.44 -12.57 5.26
C THR A 491 9.74 -11.51 4.43
N LEU A 492 8.42 -11.43 4.54
CA LEU A 492 7.58 -10.47 3.84
C LEU A 492 6.68 -9.73 4.84
N PRO A 493 6.95 -8.44 5.15
CA PRO A 493 6.06 -7.63 5.96
C PRO A 493 4.75 -7.34 5.20
N VAL A 494 3.60 -7.43 5.88
CA VAL A 494 2.28 -7.30 5.25
C VAL A 494 1.58 -6.01 5.65
N ARG A 495 1.42 -5.77 6.96
CA ARG A 495 0.77 -4.57 7.52
C ARG A 495 1.10 -4.39 8.99
N GLU A 496 0.70 -3.26 9.57
CA GLU A 496 0.76 -3.04 11.02
C GLU A 496 -0.38 -3.75 11.75
N VAL A 497 -0.14 -4.08 13.02
CA VAL A 497 -1.18 -4.49 13.98
C VAL A 497 -2.12 -3.31 14.22
N LYS A 498 -3.42 -3.56 14.10
CA LYS A 498 -4.49 -2.61 14.33
C LYS A 498 -5.24 -2.95 15.61
N GLU A 499 -6.03 -2.00 16.10
CA GLU A 499 -6.86 -2.20 17.30
C GLU A 499 -7.83 -3.37 17.16
N SER A 500 -8.37 -3.60 15.97
CA SER A 500 -9.22 -4.75 15.65
C SER A 500 -8.52 -6.11 15.81
N ASP A 501 -7.18 -6.17 15.69
CA ASP A 501 -6.44 -7.42 15.86
C ASP A 501 -6.26 -7.80 17.33
N LEU A 502 -6.41 -6.86 18.27
CA LEU A 502 -6.14 -7.09 19.69
C LEU A 502 -7.17 -7.99 20.36
N GLU A 503 -8.39 -8.02 19.81
CA GLU A 503 -9.54 -8.77 20.31
C GLU A 503 -9.68 -8.70 21.84
N LEU A 504 -9.66 -7.49 22.39
CA LEU A 504 -9.65 -7.26 23.83
C LEU A 504 -10.84 -7.96 24.52
N GLY A 505 -10.57 -8.57 25.67
CA GLY A 505 -11.53 -9.37 26.43
C GLY A 505 -11.81 -10.76 25.89
N LYS A 506 -11.20 -11.17 24.77
CA LYS A 506 -11.32 -12.53 24.22
C LYS A 506 -10.08 -13.38 24.54
N PRO A 507 -10.20 -14.44 25.35
CA PRO A 507 -9.08 -15.34 25.62
C PRO A 507 -8.79 -16.26 24.43
N GLN A 508 -7.58 -16.82 24.38
CA GLN A 508 -7.26 -17.86 23.40
C GLN A 508 -8.00 -19.16 23.76
N GLU A 509 -8.80 -19.69 22.84
CA GLU A 509 -9.56 -20.92 23.05
C GLU A 509 -8.67 -22.19 22.98
N GLY A 510 -9.20 -23.29 23.52
CA GLY A 510 -8.58 -24.62 23.45
C GLY A 510 -7.46 -24.87 24.49
N GLN A 511 -7.00 -26.12 24.54
CA GLN A 511 -5.91 -26.54 25.43
C GLN A 511 -4.53 -26.30 24.79
N SER A 512 -3.52 -26.15 25.64
CA SER A 512 -2.13 -25.97 25.21
C SER A 512 -1.60 -27.21 24.50
N LEU A 513 -1.02 -27.04 23.32
CA LEU A 513 -0.46 -28.14 22.50
C LEU A 513 0.90 -28.64 23.02
N SER A 514 1.68 -27.75 23.62
CA SER A 514 3.01 -28.04 24.15
C SER A 514 3.40 -27.05 25.24
N SER A 515 4.59 -27.20 25.84
CA SER A 515 5.14 -26.18 26.76
C SER A 515 5.49 -24.87 26.06
N TRP A 516 5.77 -24.92 24.75
CA TRP A 516 5.98 -23.74 23.94
C TRP A 516 4.67 -23.01 23.67
N ASP A 517 3.60 -23.76 23.38
CA ASP A 517 2.26 -23.19 23.23
C ASP A 517 1.76 -22.56 24.53
N ALA A 518 2.06 -23.16 25.68
CA ALA A 518 1.69 -22.61 26.98
C ALA A 518 2.27 -21.20 27.17
N ARG A 519 3.57 -21.02 26.89
CA ARG A 519 4.23 -19.71 26.93
C ARG A 519 3.72 -18.75 25.87
N ASN A 520 3.43 -19.25 24.67
CA ASN A 520 2.85 -18.44 23.60
C ASN A 520 1.47 -17.89 23.98
N ARG A 521 0.64 -18.69 24.65
CA ARG A 521 -0.68 -18.28 25.15
C ARG A 521 -0.59 -17.20 26.23
N GLU A 522 0.50 -17.12 26.99
CA GLU A 522 0.72 -16.02 27.95
C GLU A 522 0.88 -14.66 27.27
N LEU A 523 1.31 -14.61 26.00
CA LEU A 523 1.35 -13.37 25.20
C LEU A 523 -0.05 -12.87 24.84
N TRP A 524 -1.05 -13.74 24.96
CA TRP A 524 -2.47 -13.44 24.74
C TRP A 524 -3.27 -13.43 26.04
N ASP A 525 -2.64 -13.61 27.20
CA ASP A 525 -3.31 -13.53 28.50
C ASP A 525 -3.25 -12.08 29.00
N GLU A 526 -4.41 -11.42 29.08
CA GLU A 526 -4.50 -10.00 29.49
C GLU A 526 -4.10 -9.76 30.95
N SER A 527 -4.06 -10.82 31.78
CA SER A 527 -3.50 -10.72 33.13
C SER A 527 -1.97 -10.64 33.14
N LYS A 528 -1.32 -11.01 32.03
CA LYS A 528 0.14 -11.05 31.87
C LYS A 528 0.67 -10.04 30.85
N THR A 529 -0.15 -9.63 29.89
CA THR A 529 0.28 -8.81 28.75
C THR A 529 -0.78 -7.77 28.42
N ASP A 530 -0.43 -6.49 28.45
CA ASP A 530 -1.25 -5.46 27.80
C ASP A 530 -1.05 -5.57 26.29
N ARG A 531 -2.03 -6.16 25.60
CA ARG A 531 -1.98 -6.40 24.14
C ARG A 531 -1.81 -5.11 23.33
N ARG A 532 -2.10 -3.92 23.89
CA ARG A 532 -1.85 -2.63 23.23
C ARG A 532 -0.38 -2.41 22.89
N VAL A 533 0.54 -3.12 23.56
CA VAL A 533 1.98 -3.10 23.23
C VAL A 533 2.27 -3.51 21.79
N TYR A 534 1.38 -4.29 21.16
CA TYR A 534 1.53 -4.74 19.77
C TYR A 534 1.19 -3.68 18.72
N LEU A 535 0.47 -2.61 19.08
CA LEU A 535 0.02 -1.60 18.13
C LEU A 535 1.20 -0.96 17.37
N GLY A 536 1.04 -0.79 16.06
CA GLY A 536 2.08 -0.23 15.18
C GLY A 536 3.24 -1.18 14.86
N SER A 537 3.36 -2.33 15.53
CA SER A 537 4.31 -3.38 15.12
C SER A 537 3.86 -4.03 13.80
N LYS A 538 4.80 -4.55 13.01
CA LYS A 538 4.48 -5.18 11.71
C LYS A 538 4.12 -6.66 11.89
N LEU A 539 3.05 -7.08 11.22
CA LEU A 539 2.72 -8.47 10.97
C LEU A 539 3.36 -8.93 9.65
N SER A 540 4.03 -10.08 9.68
CA SER A 540 4.80 -10.61 8.56
C SER A 540 4.46 -12.07 8.28
N VAL A 541 4.63 -12.49 7.03
CA VAL A 541 4.57 -13.89 6.60
C VAL A 541 5.91 -14.30 5.98
N GLN A 542 6.23 -15.59 5.97
CA GLN A 542 7.43 -16.09 5.31
C GLN A 542 7.05 -16.92 4.09
N VAL A 543 7.82 -16.70 3.03
CA VAL A 543 7.70 -17.41 1.76
C VAL A 543 8.87 -18.36 1.64
N VAL A 544 8.60 -19.60 1.30
CA VAL A 544 9.57 -20.69 1.29
C VAL A 544 9.55 -21.31 -0.09
N ALA A 545 10.72 -21.59 -0.66
CA ALA A 545 10.83 -22.46 -1.83
C ALA A 545 11.54 -23.76 -1.45
N ILE A 546 11.44 -24.76 -2.31
CA ILE A 546 12.16 -26.01 -2.11
C ILE A 546 13.68 -25.78 -2.19
N LYS A 547 14.45 -26.63 -1.50
CA LYS A 547 15.91 -26.67 -1.56
C LYS A 547 16.45 -26.49 -2.99
N GLY A 548 17.38 -25.55 -3.14
CA GLY A 548 18.08 -25.27 -4.40
C GLY A 548 17.37 -24.30 -5.34
N GLU A 549 16.21 -23.76 -4.96
CA GLU A 549 15.41 -22.81 -5.74
C GLU A 549 15.45 -21.40 -5.12
N ASP A 550 16.64 -20.99 -4.67
CA ASP A 550 16.90 -19.72 -3.98
C ASP A 550 16.48 -18.49 -4.79
N GLU A 551 16.94 -18.40 -6.04
CA GLU A 551 16.58 -17.33 -6.98
C GLU A 551 15.05 -17.27 -7.15
N ARG A 552 14.44 -18.42 -7.42
CA ARG A 552 12.99 -18.51 -7.61
C ARG A 552 12.23 -18.09 -6.35
N CYS A 553 12.75 -18.38 -5.16
CA CYS A 553 12.16 -17.94 -3.89
C CYS A 553 12.06 -16.42 -3.86
N VAL A 554 13.16 -15.71 -4.13
CA VAL A 554 13.21 -14.24 -4.11
C VAL A 554 12.31 -13.63 -5.18
N GLN A 555 12.28 -14.21 -6.37
CA GLN A 555 11.39 -13.77 -7.45
C GLN A 555 9.92 -13.93 -7.10
N ILE A 556 9.55 -15.09 -6.53
CA ILE A 556 8.18 -15.32 -6.06
C ILE A 556 7.83 -14.31 -4.95
N VAL A 557 8.76 -14.04 -4.02
CA VAL A 557 8.54 -13.00 -2.99
C VAL A 557 8.33 -11.63 -3.64
N GLY A 558 9.04 -11.30 -4.71
CA GLY A 558 8.84 -10.04 -5.45
C GLY A 558 7.43 -9.93 -6.03
N GLU A 559 6.95 -10.99 -6.68
CA GLU A 559 5.58 -11.04 -7.20
C GLU A 559 4.53 -10.99 -6.08
N LEU A 560 4.73 -11.72 -4.99
CA LEU A 560 3.82 -11.73 -3.85
C LEU A 560 3.82 -10.37 -3.13
N ASP A 561 4.97 -9.75 -2.88
CA ASP A 561 5.09 -8.40 -2.30
C ASP A 561 4.32 -7.40 -3.17
N ARG A 562 4.50 -7.47 -4.50
CA ARG A 562 3.78 -6.63 -5.45
C ARG A 562 2.27 -6.89 -5.43
N LEU A 563 1.83 -8.14 -5.25
CA LEU A 563 0.40 -8.49 -5.10
C LEU A 563 -0.19 -8.09 -3.75
N LEU A 564 0.58 -8.12 -2.67
CA LEU A 564 0.12 -7.78 -1.32
C LEU A 564 0.14 -6.27 -1.06
N LYS A 565 1.12 -5.56 -1.64
CA LYS A 565 1.21 -4.08 -1.66
C LYS A 565 0.32 -3.44 -2.70
N ARG A 566 -0.16 -4.20 -3.68
CA ARG A 566 -1.38 -3.79 -4.37
C ARG A 566 -2.43 -3.68 -3.29
N ASP A 567 -2.79 -2.45 -2.96
CA ASP A 567 -4.03 -2.18 -2.27
C ASP A 567 -5.11 -3.00 -2.97
N SER A 568 -6.01 -3.58 -2.19
CA SER A 568 -7.02 -4.50 -2.68
C SER A 568 -8.00 -3.79 -3.62
N ASP A 569 -7.56 -3.57 -4.85
CA ASP A 569 -8.36 -3.36 -6.05
C ASP A 569 -7.60 -3.75 -7.34
N GLY A 570 -6.27 -3.63 -7.42
CA GLY A 570 -5.33 -4.41 -8.26
C GLY A 570 -5.59 -4.55 -9.77
N THR A 571 -6.67 -3.99 -10.29
CA THR A 571 -6.79 -3.57 -11.69
C THR A 571 -6.01 -2.27 -11.81
N VAL A 572 -5.27 -2.05 -12.90
CA VAL A 572 -4.96 -0.68 -13.32
C VAL A 572 -6.31 0.03 -13.41
N GLN A 573 -6.67 0.79 -12.37
CA GLN A 573 -7.83 1.63 -12.46
C GLN A 573 -7.43 2.74 -13.40
N VAL A 574 -8.03 2.74 -14.58
CA VAL A 574 -7.97 3.92 -15.41
C VAL A 574 -8.57 5.06 -14.60
N PRO A 575 -7.80 6.12 -14.32
CA PRO A 575 -8.28 7.20 -13.47
C PRO A 575 -9.53 7.83 -14.10
N SER A 576 -10.51 8.19 -13.27
CA SER A 576 -11.67 8.95 -13.74
C SER A 576 -11.22 10.32 -14.27
N ASN A 577 -12.07 10.98 -15.06
CA ASN A 577 -11.78 12.33 -15.53
C ASN A 577 -11.59 13.34 -14.38
N VAL A 578 -12.25 13.12 -13.23
CA VAL A 578 -12.04 13.91 -12.00
C VAL A 578 -10.63 13.70 -11.42
N THR A 579 -10.13 12.46 -11.41
CA THR A 579 -8.76 12.18 -10.94
C THR A 579 -7.74 12.82 -11.88
N ARG A 580 -8.00 12.75 -13.19
CA ARG A 580 -7.12 13.29 -14.24
C ARG A 580 -7.06 14.81 -14.16
N ILE A 581 -8.21 15.50 -14.08
CA ILE A 581 -8.25 16.96 -13.99
C ILE A 581 -7.62 17.47 -12.69
N ALA A 582 -7.85 16.81 -11.55
CA ALA A 582 -7.23 17.20 -10.28
C ALA A 582 -5.69 17.14 -10.31
N ARG A 583 -5.12 16.23 -11.10
CA ARG A 583 -3.67 16.12 -11.31
C ARG A 583 -3.12 17.11 -12.33
N SER A 584 -3.99 17.71 -13.14
CA SER A 584 -3.61 18.69 -14.16
C SER A 584 -3.76 20.14 -13.71
N ILE A 585 -4.34 20.45 -12.54
CA ILE A 585 -4.44 21.83 -12.02
C ILE A 585 -3.09 22.23 -11.43
N LYS A 586 -2.56 23.40 -11.81
CA LYS A 586 -1.31 23.92 -11.24
C LYS A 586 -1.50 24.34 -9.78
N PRO A 587 -0.48 24.26 -8.91
CA PRO A 587 -0.59 24.76 -7.54
C PRO A 587 -0.83 26.28 -7.44
N THR A 588 -0.46 27.04 -8.46
CA THR A 588 -0.67 28.50 -8.56
C THR A 588 -1.23 28.88 -9.92
N ALA A 589 -1.95 30.00 -9.97
CA ALA A 589 -2.51 30.60 -11.18
C ALA A 589 -2.13 32.08 -11.28
N HIS A 590 -2.04 32.60 -12.50
CA HIS A 590 -1.76 34.02 -12.75
C HIS A 590 -3.03 34.77 -13.15
N LEU A 591 -3.33 35.85 -12.44
CA LEU A 591 -4.37 36.80 -12.81
C LEU A 591 -3.96 37.64 -14.02
N ALA A 592 -4.93 38.29 -14.68
CA ALA A 592 -4.70 39.11 -15.87
C ALA A 592 -3.75 40.30 -15.64
N ASP A 593 -3.58 40.72 -14.39
CA ASP A 593 -2.63 41.77 -13.98
C ASP A 593 -1.22 41.24 -13.64
N GLY A 594 -1.01 39.92 -13.76
CA GLY A 594 0.24 39.23 -13.44
C GLY A 594 0.37 38.78 -11.99
N THR A 595 -0.63 39.02 -11.13
CA THR A 595 -0.61 38.57 -9.74
C THR A 595 -0.74 37.05 -9.66
N GLU A 596 0.16 36.40 -8.92
CA GLU A 596 0.10 34.96 -8.66
C GLU A 596 -0.81 34.67 -7.46
N ILE A 597 -1.74 33.72 -7.62
CA ILE A 597 -2.66 33.24 -6.58
C ILE A 597 -2.55 31.73 -6.41
N ALA A 598 -2.82 31.22 -5.22
CA ALA A 598 -2.79 29.78 -4.95
C ALA A 598 -4.07 29.08 -5.41
N GLN A 599 -3.94 27.89 -6.02
CA GLN A 599 -5.05 26.99 -6.35
C GLN A 599 -5.01 25.80 -5.37
N LEU A 600 -5.82 25.84 -4.31
CA LEU A 600 -5.88 24.79 -3.29
C LEU A 600 -6.72 23.59 -3.75
N ILE A 601 -6.12 22.40 -3.82
CA ILE A 601 -6.76 21.18 -4.30
C ILE A 601 -7.12 20.27 -3.12
N PHE A 602 -8.41 20.05 -2.90
CA PHE A 602 -8.92 18.99 -2.03
C PHE A 602 -9.52 17.88 -2.90
N TYR A 603 -8.91 16.70 -2.88
CA TYR A 603 -9.38 15.53 -3.63
C TYR A 603 -9.86 14.43 -2.69
N GLN A 604 -11.07 13.93 -2.94
CA GLN A 604 -11.68 12.83 -2.21
C GLN A 604 -11.98 11.67 -3.17
N ASN A 605 -11.62 10.45 -2.77
CA ASN A 605 -11.92 9.24 -3.54
C ASN A 605 -13.44 9.02 -3.64
N GLY A 606 -13.91 8.28 -4.65
CA GLY A 606 -15.36 8.04 -4.83
C GLY A 606 -15.95 7.06 -3.80
N ILE A 607 -17.22 7.25 -3.40
CA ILE A 607 -17.96 6.33 -2.53
C ILE A 607 -17.95 4.92 -3.16
N GLY A 608 -17.45 3.92 -2.43
CA GLY A 608 -17.31 2.53 -2.89
C GLY A 608 -16.00 2.21 -3.64
N THR A 609 -15.04 3.14 -3.68
CA THR A 609 -13.69 2.92 -4.21
C THR A 609 -12.63 2.71 -3.11
N GLY A 610 -12.99 2.89 -1.84
CA GLY A 610 -12.16 2.59 -0.66
C GLY A 610 -12.64 1.35 0.10
N THR A 611 -11.68 0.59 0.65
CA THR A 611 -11.82 -0.51 1.63
C THR A 611 -12.80 -1.65 1.32
N ASN A 612 -12.27 -2.80 0.87
CA ASN A 612 -12.99 -4.09 0.81
C ASN A 612 -13.09 -4.78 2.19
N SER A 613 -13.50 -4.05 3.23
CA SER A 613 -14.04 -4.73 4.41
C SER A 613 -15.40 -5.30 4.02
N VAL A 614 -15.56 -6.61 4.11
CA VAL A 614 -16.86 -7.29 3.94
C VAL A 614 -17.87 -6.76 4.98
N PHE A 615 -17.39 -6.16 6.08
CA PHE A 615 -18.20 -5.50 7.10
C PHE A 615 -18.85 -4.20 6.60
N ASP A 616 -18.14 -3.37 5.82
CA ASP A 616 -18.71 -2.15 5.22
C ASP A 616 -19.65 -2.46 4.06
N LYS A 617 -19.39 -3.55 3.32
CA LYS A 617 -20.24 -3.96 2.19
C LYS A 617 -21.61 -4.50 2.61
N TYR A 618 -21.75 -5.06 3.81
CA TYR A 618 -23.02 -5.65 4.27
C TYR A 618 -23.83 -4.78 5.23
N ILE A 619 -23.25 -3.75 5.86
CA ILE A 619 -24.01 -2.82 6.72
C ILE A 619 -23.92 -1.36 6.22
N GLY A 620 -22.76 -0.91 5.71
CA GLY A 620 -22.58 0.44 5.17
C GLY A 620 -23.13 0.63 3.75
N GLY A 621 -23.09 -0.42 2.92
CA GLY A 621 -23.62 -0.39 1.55
C GLY A 621 -25.15 -0.37 1.43
N VAL A 622 -25.87 -0.43 2.55
CA VAL A 622 -27.35 -0.47 2.59
C VAL A 622 -27.95 0.81 3.21
N THR A 623 -27.13 1.76 3.69
CA THR A 623 -27.61 2.99 4.33
C THR A 623 -26.90 4.22 3.77
N GLY A 624 -27.58 5.35 3.60
CA GLY A 624 -27.03 6.61 3.03
C GLY A 624 -25.86 7.25 3.77
N ALA A 625 -25.35 6.61 4.84
CA ALA A 625 -24.31 7.10 5.74
C ALA A 625 -22.98 7.45 5.04
N GLY A 626 -22.56 6.64 4.05
CA GLY A 626 -21.32 6.89 3.32
C GLY A 626 -21.36 8.14 2.42
N MET A 627 -22.54 8.56 1.95
CA MET A 627 -22.68 9.79 1.15
C MET A 627 -22.71 11.04 2.04
N ALA A 628 -23.41 10.96 3.16
CA ALA A 628 -23.42 12.02 4.17
C ALA A 628 -22.00 12.32 4.70
N GLU A 629 -21.18 11.29 4.91
CA GLU A 629 -19.78 11.44 5.30
C GLU A 629 -18.96 12.20 4.26
N HIS A 630 -19.05 11.83 2.99
CA HIS A 630 -18.32 12.50 1.91
C HIS A 630 -18.67 13.99 1.79
N ILE A 631 -19.97 14.32 1.86
CA ILE A 631 -20.44 15.71 1.85
C ILE A 631 -19.89 16.48 3.05
N ARG A 632 -19.93 15.88 4.25
CA ARG A 632 -19.43 16.51 5.49
C ARG A 632 -17.93 16.82 5.42
N GLU A 633 -17.12 15.87 4.98
CA GLU A 633 -15.66 16.06 4.85
C GLU A 633 -15.31 17.17 3.87
N ALA A 634 -15.86 17.13 2.66
CA ALA A 634 -15.58 18.13 1.63
C ALA A 634 -16.08 19.53 2.02
N TYR A 635 -17.27 19.63 2.60
CA TYR A 635 -17.79 20.91 3.11
C TYR A 635 -16.92 21.46 4.25
N SER A 636 -16.45 20.61 5.16
CA SER A 636 -15.55 21.00 6.26
C SER A 636 -14.21 21.51 5.72
N ALA A 637 -13.65 20.84 4.70
CA ALA A 637 -12.43 21.28 4.04
C ALA A 637 -12.59 22.68 3.42
N ILE A 638 -13.71 22.96 2.75
CA ILE A 638 -14.00 24.30 2.21
C ILE A 638 -14.07 25.32 3.36
N CYS A 639 -14.82 25.03 4.43
CA CYS A 639 -14.98 25.97 5.56
C CYS A 639 -13.65 26.35 6.25
N LEU A 640 -12.72 25.39 6.32
CA LEU A 640 -11.42 25.56 6.99
C LEU A 640 -10.38 26.28 6.12
N ASN A 641 -10.50 26.21 4.79
CA ASN A 641 -9.52 26.80 3.86
C ASN A 641 -10.01 28.11 3.22
N TYR A 642 -11.31 28.42 3.28
CA TYR A 642 -11.89 29.60 2.64
C TYR A 642 -11.54 30.91 3.34
N SER A 643 -10.99 31.85 2.57
CA SER A 643 -10.84 33.26 2.87
C SER A 643 -11.84 34.11 2.07
N PRO A 644 -12.34 35.25 2.62
CA PRO A 644 -13.22 36.13 1.87
C PRO A 644 -12.59 36.61 0.56
N GLY A 645 -13.27 36.35 -0.56
CA GLY A 645 -12.76 36.66 -1.91
C GLY A 645 -12.30 35.43 -2.69
N ASP A 646 -12.11 34.28 -2.04
CA ASP A 646 -11.72 33.04 -2.72
C ASP A 646 -12.84 32.52 -3.63
N GLU A 647 -12.43 31.89 -4.73
CA GLU A 647 -13.32 31.24 -5.69
C GLU A 647 -13.44 29.73 -5.40
N ILE A 648 -14.67 29.21 -5.34
CA ILE A 648 -14.93 27.79 -5.03
C ILE A 648 -15.27 27.03 -6.31
N PHE A 649 -14.55 25.93 -6.54
CA PHE A 649 -14.76 25.00 -7.65
C PHE A 649 -15.16 23.63 -7.12
N LEU A 650 -16.28 23.09 -7.61
CA LEU A 650 -16.77 21.75 -7.26
C LEU A 650 -16.78 20.86 -8.51
N ILE A 651 -15.94 19.83 -8.53
CA ILE A 651 -15.76 18.96 -9.69
C ILE A 651 -16.10 17.51 -9.32
N GLY A 652 -16.95 16.83 -10.10
CA GLY A 652 -17.42 15.49 -9.74
C GLY A 652 -17.86 14.62 -10.90
N PHE A 653 -17.89 13.30 -10.68
CA PHE A 653 -18.42 12.30 -11.61
C PHE A 653 -19.35 11.32 -10.88
N SER A 654 -20.49 10.95 -11.47
CA SER A 654 -21.41 9.95 -10.93
C SER A 654 -21.92 10.32 -9.52
N ARG A 655 -21.69 9.49 -8.49
CA ARG A 655 -21.96 9.84 -7.08
C ARG A 655 -21.16 11.06 -6.60
N GLY A 656 -19.96 11.27 -7.12
CA GLY A 656 -19.18 12.48 -6.83
C GLY A 656 -19.80 13.74 -7.42
N ALA A 657 -20.46 13.63 -8.58
CA ALA A 657 -21.23 14.74 -9.15
C ALA A 657 -22.45 15.08 -8.28
N PHE A 658 -23.14 14.07 -7.75
CA PHE A 658 -24.20 14.28 -6.77
C PHE A 658 -23.68 14.94 -5.47
N THR A 659 -22.49 14.54 -5.02
CA THR A 659 -21.83 15.14 -3.85
C THR A 659 -21.51 16.62 -4.10
N ALA A 660 -20.96 16.96 -5.28
CA ALA A 660 -20.72 18.35 -5.68
C ALA A 660 -22.01 19.20 -5.68
N ARG A 661 -23.11 18.66 -6.23
CA ARG A 661 -24.44 19.31 -6.19
C ARG A 661 -24.99 19.48 -4.79
N SER A 662 -24.80 18.46 -3.94
CA SER A 662 -25.23 18.48 -2.55
C SER A 662 -24.48 19.55 -1.75
N ILE A 663 -23.17 19.66 -1.96
CA ILE A 663 -22.35 20.71 -1.34
C ILE A 663 -22.78 22.09 -1.83
N SER A 664 -23.08 22.27 -3.13
CA SER A 664 -23.57 23.56 -3.62
C SER A 664 -24.90 23.95 -2.99
N SER A 665 -25.81 22.98 -2.81
CA SER A 665 -27.09 23.18 -2.13
C SER A 665 -26.92 23.49 -0.64
N LEU A 666 -26.00 22.79 0.04
CA LEU A 666 -25.66 23.04 1.43
C LEU A 666 -25.08 24.45 1.62
N ILE A 667 -24.12 24.86 0.78
CA ILE A 667 -23.56 26.23 0.80
C ILE A 667 -24.64 27.28 0.54
N ARG A 668 -25.57 27.02 -0.40
CA ARG A 668 -26.70 27.92 -0.66
C ARG A 668 -27.63 28.06 0.54
N ALA A 669 -27.88 26.96 1.25
CA ALA A 669 -28.85 26.92 2.34
C ALA A 669 -28.27 27.52 3.63
N ILE A 670 -27.08 27.09 4.04
CA ILE A 670 -26.50 27.47 5.34
C ILE A 670 -25.29 28.40 5.27
N GLY A 671 -24.73 28.69 4.08
CA GLY A 671 -23.48 29.43 3.94
C GLY A 671 -22.24 28.57 4.19
N LEU A 672 -21.10 29.18 4.54
CA LEU A 672 -19.91 28.49 5.04
C LEU A 672 -19.75 28.69 6.55
N LEU A 673 -19.81 27.59 7.30
CA LEU A 673 -19.68 27.64 8.76
C LEU A 673 -18.36 28.29 9.18
N THR A 674 -18.42 29.09 10.25
CA THR A 674 -17.22 29.61 10.93
C THR A 674 -16.59 28.47 11.76
N PRO A 675 -15.35 28.62 12.27
CA PRO A 675 -14.78 27.64 13.19
C PRO A 675 -15.68 27.34 14.41
N ARG A 676 -16.48 28.33 14.84
CA ARG A 676 -17.51 28.17 15.88
C ARG A 676 -18.70 27.38 15.36
N GLY A 677 -19.18 27.67 14.16
CA GLY A 677 -20.25 26.90 13.51
C GLY A 677 -19.89 25.44 13.28
N LEU A 678 -18.64 25.15 12.91
CA LEU A 678 -18.17 23.78 12.67
C LEU A 678 -18.28 22.87 13.91
N GLN A 679 -18.25 23.43 15.13
CA GLN A 679 -18.51 22.67 16.36
C GLN A 679 -19.93 22.07 16.40
N TYR A 680 -20.85 22.66 15.65
CA TYR A 680 -22.24 22.23 15.53
C TYR A 680 -22.57 21.64 14.16
N PHE A 681 -21.57 21.30 13.36
CA PHE A 681 -21.79 20.93 11.96
C PHE A 681 -22.65 19.66 11.83
N ILE A 682 -22.46 18.67 12.70
CA ILE A 682 -23.28 17.44 12.68
C ILE A 682 -24.76 17.77 12.87
N GLN A 683 -25.07 18.69 13.79
CA GLN A 683 -26.45 19.10 14.09
C GLN A 683 -27.07 19.87 12.93
N ILE A 684 -26.31 20.82 12.36
CA ILE A 684 -26.77 21.65 11.24
C ILE A 684 -26.93 20.80 9.97
N PHE A 685 -26.03 19.84 9.75
CA PHE A 685 -26.08 18.92 8.62
C PHE A 685 -27.30 17.99 8.72
N GLU A 686 -27.60 17.46 9.90
CA GLU A 686 -28.78 16.60 10.11
C GLU A 686 -30.08 17.37 9.85
N ASP A 687 -30.17 18.63 10.31
CA ASP A 687 -31.31 19.51 10.04
C ASP A 687 -31.50 19.73 8.52
N TRP A 688 -30.40 19.81 7.75
CA TRP A 688 -30.43 19.96 6.28
C TRP A 688 -30.76 18.65 5.56
N GLU A 689 -30.15 17.54 5.98
CA GLU A 689 -30.32 16.21 5.40
C GLU A 689 -31.79 15.75 5.44
N TYR A 690 -32.48 16.02 6.55
CA TYR A 690 -33.86 15.58 6.77
C TYR A 690 -34.90 16.70 6.61
N GLN A 691 -34.54 17.85 6.03
CA GLN A 691 -35.41 19.02 5.96
C GLN A 691 -36.76 18.83 5.24
N LEU A 692 -36.86 17.85 4.33
CA LEU A 692 -38.10 17.52 3.61
C LEU A 692 -38.86 16.32 4.21
N LYS A 693 -38.41 15.78 5.33
CA LYS A 693 -39.02 14.60 5.94
C LYS A 693 -40.16 15.01 6.88
N ASP A 694 -41.40 14.82 6.42
CA ASP A 694 -42.60 15.14 7.20
C ASP A 694 -42.57 14.52 8.60
N GLY A 695 -42.81 15.34 9.63
CA GLY A 695 -42.87 14.90 11.03
C GLY A 695 -41.52 14.50 11.64
N TRP A 696 -40.39 14.75 10.96
CA TRP A 696 -39.06 14.47 11.49
C TRP A 696 -38.75 15.37 12.70
N LYS A 697 -38.09 14.79 13.71
CA LYS A 697 -37.64 15.47 14.92
C LYS A 697 -36.13 15.37 15.00
N THR A 698 -35.47 16.52 15.08
CA THR A 698 -34.00 16.60 15.22
C THR A 698 -33.54 15.86 16.47
N SER A 699 -32.42 15.14 16.34
CA SER A 699 -31.75 14.50 17.48
C SER A 699 -31.18 15.52 18.46
N TYR A 700 -31.13 16.80 18.07
CA TYR A 700 -30.52 17.89 18.81
C TYR A 700 -31.45 19.12 18.92
N PRO A 701 -32.49 19.06 19.77
CA PRO A 701 -33.49 20.13 19.86
C PRO A 701 -32.94 21.48 20.35
N ASP A 702 -31.86 21.46 21.14
CA ASP A 702 -31.29 22.67 21.76
C ASP A 702 -29.95 23.12 21.16
N LYS A 703 -29.52 22.52 20.05
CA LYS A 703 -28.24 22.85 19.37
C LYS A 703 -28.47 23.05 17.88
N PRO A 704 -27.82 24.01 17.22
CA PRO A 704 -26.89 25.00 17.81
C PRO A 704 -27.57 26.06 18.70
N TRP A 705 -28.89 26.20 18.66
CA TRP A 705 -29.66 27.11 19.53
C TRP A 705 -30.93 26.42 20.09
N PRO A 706 -31.48 26.91 21.21
CA PRO A 706 -32.69 26.36 21.82
C PRO A 706 -33.97 26.74 21.05
N GLY A 707 -34.94 25.82 21.03
CA GLY A 707 -36.30 26.08 20.55
C GLY A 707 -36.65 25.44 19.19
N HIS A 708 -37.74 25.90 18.57
CA HIS A 708 -38.21 25.37 17.29
C HIS A 708 -37.33 25.87 16.14
N LYS A 709 -36.66 24.95 15.45
CA LYS A 709 -35.87 25.24 14.25
C LYS A 709 -36.77 25.24 13.02
N PRO A 710 -36.78 26.32 12.20
CA PRO A 710 -37.46 26.29 10.92
C PRO A 710 -36.77 25.30 9.96
N PRO A 711 -37.39 24.90 8.84
CA PRO A 711 -36.69 24.15 7.78
C PRO A 711 -35.44 24.90 7.31
N VAL A 712 -34.37 24.18 6.95
CA VAL A 712 -33.08 24.79 6.58
C VAL A 712 -33.18 25.67 5.32
N THR A 713 -34.14 25.42 4.44
CA THR A 713 -34.45 26.28 3.29
C THR A 713 -35.11 27.61 3.64
N ALA A 714 -35.61 27.80 4.86
CA ALA A 714 -36.26 29.05 5.26
C ALA A 714 -35.23 30.14 5.57
N ASP A 715 -35.48 31.38 5.12
CA ASP A 715 -34.61 32.53 5.39
C ASP A 715 -34.37 32.77 6.90
N ASP A 716 -35.29 32.33 7.76
CA ASP A 716 -35.13 32.39 9.21
C ASP A 716 -34.00 31.49 9.73
N TYR A 717 -33.74 30.33 9.11
CA TYR A 717 -32.69 29.40 9.57
C TYR A 717 -31.31 30.01 9.39
N GLN A 718 -31.02 30.54 8.19
CA GLN A 718 -29.76 31.21 7.91
C GLN A 718 -29.60 32.50 8.74
N ARG A 719 -30.68 33.27 8.96
CA ARG A 719 -30.65 34.43 9.86
C ARG A 719 -30.30 34.05 11.30
N GLN A 720 -30.77 32.91 11.79
CA GLN A 720 -30.38 32.42 13.11
C GLN A 720 -28.91 31.99 13.17
N LEU A 721 -28.41 31.27 12.16
CA LEU A 721 -26.98 30.96 12.07
C LEU A 721 -26.11 32.23 12.11
N LEU A 722 -26.55 33.30 11.45
CA LEU A 722 -25.86 34.60 11.46
C LEU A 722 -25.95 35.30 12.81
N HIS A 723 -27.12 35.29 13.44
CA HIS A 723 -27.31 35.87 14.77
C HIS A 723 -26.36 35.26 15.82
N TYR A 724 -26.08 33.95 15.70
CA TYR A 724 -25.13 33.24 16.57
C TYR A 724 -23.68 33.22 16.05
N GLU A 725 -23.38 33.95 14.96
CA GLU A 725 -22.05 34.03 14.34
C GLU A 725 -21.48 32.66 13.88
N LEU A 726 -22.37 31.74 13.52
CA LEU A 726 -22.01 30.37 13.15
C LEU A 726 -21.73 30.20 11.65
N THR A 727 -22.12 31.15 10.81
CA THR A 727 -21.95 31.03 9.36
C THR A 727 -21.54 32.33 8.67
N ARG A 728 -20.99 32.19 7.47
CA ARG A 728 -20.75 33.24 6.48
C ARG A 728 -21.76 33.05 5.34
N PRO A 729 -22.73 33.96 5.15
CA PRO A 729 -23.82 33.78 4.19
C PRO A 729 -23.39 34.22 2.79
N ASN A 730 -24.24 33.99 1.78
CA ASN A 730 -24.09 34.53 0.42
C ASN A 730 -22.76 34.19 -0.26
N ILE A 731 -22.26 32.97 -0.03
CA ILE A 731 -21.00 32.50 -0.63
C ILE A 731 -21.25 32.08 -2.08
N PRO A 732 -20.62 32.75 -3.07
CA PRO A 732 -20.72 32.35 -4.47
C PRO A 732 -19.87 31.10 -4.72
N ILE A 733 -20.34 30.25 -5.61
CA ILE A 733 -19.59 29.11 -6.16
C ILE A 733 -19.23 29.47 -7.58
N LYS A 734 -17.93 29.48 -7.88
CA LYS A 734 -17.42 29.87 -9.18
C LYS A 734 -17.88 28.88 -10.24
N ALA A 735 -17.58 27.59 -10.05
CA ALA A 735 -18.03 26.57 -10.99
C ALA A 735 -18.45 25.28 -10.30
N VAL A 736 -19.52 24.67 -10.81
CA VAL A 736 -19.86 23.26 -10.57
C VAL A 736 -19.76 22.53 -11.91
N ALA A 737 -18.71 21.72 -12.05
CA ALA A 737 -18.36 21.04 -13.29
C ALA A 737 -18.44 19.53 -13.11
N VAL A 738 -19.38 18.87 -13.80
CA VAL A 738 -19.68 17.46 -13.53
C VAL A 738 -19.77 16.59 -14.77
N TRP A 739 -19.33 15.34 -14.66
CA TRP A 739 -19.66 14.28 -15.60
C TRP A 739 -20.82 13.46 -15.06
N ASP A 740 -21.83 13.27 -15.89
CA ASP A 740 -22.88 12.26 -15.78
C ASP A 740 -23.38 11.99 -14.35
N THR A 741 -24.31 12.82 -13.88
CA THR A 741 -24.88 12.72 -12.53
C THR A 741 -26.00 11.68 -12.50
N VAL A 742 -25.97 10.75 -11.56
CA VAL A 742 -27.05 9.77 -11.34
C VAL A 742 -28.02 10.28 -10.28
N GLY A 743 -29.33 10.10 -10.50
CA GLY A 743 -30.37 10.64 -9.60
C GLY A 743 -30.39 9.99 -8.21
N SER A 744 -30.99 10.69 -7.24
CA SER A 744 -31.11 10.35 -5.80
C SER A 744 -31.84 9.04 -5.46
N LEU A 745 -32.19 8.20 -6.44
CA LEU A 745 -32.75 6.87 -6.20
C LEU A 745 -31.63 5.93 -5.75
N GLY A 746 -31.41 5.90 -4.44
CA GLY A 746 -30.41 5.08 -3.77
C GLY A 746 -30.48 3.58 -4.12
N ILE A 747 -29.31 2.95 -4.00
CA ILE A 747 -29.03 1.51 -3.93
C ILE A 747 -29.51 0.69 -5.15
N PRO A 748 -28.59 0.08 -5.95
CA PRO A 748 -28.98 -0.95 -6.91
C PRO A 748 -29.74 -2.07 -6.20
N MET A 749 -30.90 -2.52 -6.72
CA MET A 749 -31.68 -3.59 -6.08
C MET A 749 -30.86 -4.88 -5.90
N VAL A 750 -30.27 -5.09 -4.72
CA VAL A 750 -29.62 -6.35 -4.33
C VAL A 750 -30.60 -7.14 -3.45
N GLY A 751 -31.22 -8.18 -4.01
CA GLY A 751 -32.06 -9.14 -3.25
C GLY A 751 -33.52 -9.28 -3.72
N ILE A 752 -34.18 -10.33 -3.21
CA ILE A 752 -35.50 -10.84 -3.61
C ILE A 752 -36.67 -10.01 -3.03
N LEU A 753 -36.38 -9.01 -2.19
CA LEU A 753 -37.39 -8.16 -1.53
C LEU A 753 -37.42 -6.75 -2.17
N PRO A 754 -38.60 -6.16 -2.40
CA PRO A 754 -38.71 -4.76 -2.81
C PRO A 754 -38.31 -3.85 -1.65
N GLN A 755 -37.18 -3.16 -1.78
CA GLN A 755 -36.75 -2.10 -0.85
C GLN A 755 -37.39 -0.77 -1.29
N PRO A 756 -37.95 0.05 -0.38
CA PRO A 756 -38.48 1.36 -0.72
C PRO A 756 -37.35 2.32 -1.15
N PRO A 757 -37.62 3.25 -2.07
CA PRO A 757 -36.61 4.25 -2.47
C PRO A 757 -36.24 5.13 -1.28
N SER A 758 -34.94 5.33 -1.05
CA SER A 758 -34.45 6.32 -0.10
C SER A 758 -34.87 7.72 -0.57
N THR A 759 -35.49 8.49 0.32
CA THR A 759 -35.92 9.89 0.07
C THR A 759 -34.91 10.92 0.57
N ASP A 760 -33.89 10.48 1.30
CA ASP A 760 -32.85 11.33 1.87
C ASP A 760 -32.08 12.01 0.71
N PHE A 761 -31.96 13.34 0.75
CA PHE A 761 -31.42 14.21 -0.32
C PHE A 761 -32.23 14.32 -1.63
N SER A 762 -33.47 13.83 -1.68
CA SER A 762 -34.31 13.88 -2.90
C SER A 762 -34.63 15.30 -3.41
N PHE A 763 -34.37 16.35 -2.62
CA PHE A 763 -34.46 17.76 -3.04
C PHE A 763 -33.29 18.25 -3.89
N VAL A 764 -32.15 17.55 -3.86
CA VAL A 764 -30.99 17.80 -4.73
C VAL A 764 -31.26 17.11 -6.08
N ASP A 765 -32.32 17.54 -6.78
CA ASP A 765 -32.85 16.86 -7.98
C ASP A 765 -32.39 17.55 -9.27
N THR A 766 -33.27 18.34 -9.90
CA THR A 766 -33.06 18.89 -11.25
C THR A 766 -32.77 20.38 -11.27
N LYS A 767 -33.02 21.15 -10.22
CA LYS A 767 -32.82 22.62 -10.25
C LYS A 767 -31.37 23.01 -10.02
N VAL A 768 -30.84 23.92 -10.83
CA VAL A 768 -29.51 24.50 -10.61
C VAL A 768 -29.57 25.58 -9.53
N GLU A 769 -28.65 25.52 -8.56
CA GLU A 769 -28.63 26.45 -7.43
C GLU A 769 -28.26 27.88 -7.87
N PRO A 770 -28.90 28.92 -7.30
CA PRO A 770 -28.71 30.31 -7.74
C PRO A 770 -27.41 30.95 -7.22
N ASN A 771 -26.58 30.23 -6.46
CA ASN A 771 -25.25 30.69 -6.04
C ASN A 771 -24.12 30.15 -6.94
N ILE A 772 -24.42 29.37 -7.98
CA ILE A 772 -23.45 28.83 -8.93
C ILE A 772 -23.29 29.82 -10.09
N GLU A 773 -22.07 30.27 -10.42
CA GLU A 773 -21.83 31.16 -11.55
C GLU A 773 -21.74 30.41 -12.88
N TYR A 774 -21.01 29.29 -12.90
CA TYR A 774 -20.85 28.39 -14.05
C TYR A 774 -21.30 26.97 -13.70
N ALA A 775 -22.39 26.48 -14.31
CA ALA A 775 -22.88 25.11 -14.15
C ALA A 775 -22.63 24.33 -15.45
N ILE A 776 -21.70 23.38 -15.40
CA ILE A 776 -21.18 22.68 -16.58
C ILE A 776 -21.39 21.17 -16.39
N GLN A 777 -21.99 20.51 -17.38
CA GLN A 777 -22.28 19.09 -17.31
C GLN A 777 -22.00 18.39 -18.64
N ALA A 778 -21.20 17.32 -18.60
CA ALA A 778 -21.07 16.37 -19.71
C ALA A 778 -22.00 15.17 -19.48
N LEU A 779 -22.76 14.78 -20.51
CA LEU A 779 -23.83 13.77 -20.44
C LEU A 779 -23.59 12.60 -21.41
N ALA A 780 -23.89 11.38 -20.97
CA ALA A 780 -23.81 10.18 -21.81
C ALA A 780 -25.07 9.96 -22.64
N LEU A 781 -24.95 10.05 -23.96
CA LEU A 781 -26.08 9.94 -24.91
C LEU A 781 -26.61 8.50 -25.04
N ASP A 782 -25.75 7.50 -24.91
CA ASP A 782 -26.07 6.09 -25.18
C ASP A 782 -26.37 5.27 -23.90
N GLU A 783 -26.54 5.92 -22.75
CA GLU A 783 -26.80 5.24 -21.48
C GLU A 783 -28.26 4.75 -21.38
N HIS A 784 -28.43 3.42 -21.36
CA HIS A 784 -29.74 2.77 -21.32
C HIS A 784 -30.06 2.09 -19.98
N ARG A 785 -29.11 2.05 -19.04
CA ARG A 785 -29.31 1.43 -17.72
C ARG A 785 -30.01 2.43 -16.82
N ARG A 786 -31.22 2.07 -16.37
CA ARG A 786 -32.03 2.90 -15.45
C ARG A 786 -31.30 3.38 -14.19
N ALA A 787 -30.33 2.59 -13.69
CA ALA A 787 -29.54 2.93 -12.50
C ALA A 787 -28.49 4.04 -12.75
N PHE A 788 -28.20 4.36 -14.01
CA PHE A 788 -27.21 5.35 -14.43
C PHE A 788 -27.82 6.44 -15.31
N THR A 789 -29.15 6.55 -15.35
CA THR A 789 -29.82 7.58 -16.15
C THR A 789 -29.35 8.97 -15.71
N PRO A 790 -28.84 9.80 -16.64
CA PRO A 790 -28.31 11.12 -16.31
C PRO A 790 -29.41 12.05 -15.76
N THR A 791 -29.03 12.88 -14.77
CA THR A 791 -29.91 13.89 -14.16
C THR A 791 -29.59 15.26 -14.74
N VAL A 792 -30.45 15.71 -15.66
CA VAL A 792 -30.36 17.00 -16.35
C VAL A 792 -30.78 18.14 -15.42
N TRP A 793 -30.04 19.24 -15.46
CA TRP A 793 -30.40 20.47 -14.77
C TRP A 793 -31.47 21.28 -15.51
N GLU A 794 -32.33 21.96 -14.77
CA GLU A 794 -33.21 23.02 -15.25
C GLU A 794 -32.79 24.35 -14.63
N LYS A 795 -32.82 25.43 -15.43
CA LYS A 795 -32.69 26.80 -14.93
C LYS A 795 -34.08 27.42 -14.78
N PRO A 796 -34.55 27.65 -13.53
CA PRO A 796 -35.85 28.27 -13.30
C PRO A 796 -36.01 29.61 -14.02
N ALA A 797 -37.21 29.87 -14.53
CA ALA A 797 -37.55 31.13 -15.21
C ALA A 797 -37.30 32.34 -14.27
N GLY A 798 -36.61 33.36 -14.79
CA GLY A 798 -36.25 34.56 -14.03
C GLY A 798 -35.01 34.42 -13.13
N GLN A 799 -34.37 33.24 -13.05
CA GLN A 799 -33.14 33.07 -12.28
C GLN A 799 -31.94 33.75 -12.98
N GLN A 800 -31.22 34.63 -12.28
CA GLN A 800 -30.08 35.34 -12.86
C GLN A 800 -28.88 34.41 -13.07
N LEU A 801 -28.49 33.66 -12.04
CA LEU A 801 -27.41 32.68 -12.06
C LEU A 801 -27.94 31.26 -12.35
N PRO A 802 -27.14 30.34 -12.91
CA PRO A 802 -25.78 30.56 -13.41
C PRO A 802 -25.77 31.46 -14.64
N ARG A 803 -24.66 32.19 -14.83
CA ARG A 803 -24.42 32.96 -16.06
C ARG A 803 -24.31 32.01 -17.25
N VAL A 804 -23.71 30.85 -17.00
CA VAL A 804 -23.56 29.76 -17.96
C VAL A 804 -24.16 28.49 -17.36
N LEU A 805 -25.29 28.03 -17.88
CA LEU A 805 -25.73 26.64 -17.72
C LEU A 805 -25.37 25.93 -19.02
N LYS A 806 -24.56 24.88 -18.97
CA LYS A 806 -24.12 24.16 -20.17
C LYS A 806 -24.18 22.66 -19.95
N GLN A 807 -24.98 21.98 -20.76
CA GLN A 807 -25.22 20.54 -20.63
C GLN A 807 -25.03 19.87 -21.98
N THR A 808 -23.92 19.17 -22.17
CA THR A 808 -23.50 18.71 -23.49
C THR A 808 -23.53 17.19 -23.58
N TRP A 809 -24.24 16.66 -24.57
CA TRP A 809 -24.37 15.24 -24.84
C TRP A 809 -23.19 14.72 -25.69
N PHE A 810 -22.59 13.62 -25.23
CA PHE A 810 -21.46 12.94 -25.86
C PHE A 810 -21.81 11.49 -26.21
N PRO A 811 -21.21 10.91 -27.26
CA PRO A 811 -21.40 9.51 -27.60
C PRO A 811 -20.81 8.60 -26.50
N GLY A 812 -21.42 7.43 -26.31
CA GLY A 812 -21.03 6.45 -25.30
C GLY A 812 -21.93 6.41 -24.06
N VAL A 813 -21.61 5.50 -23.15
CA VAL A 813 -22.34 5.26 -21.90
C VAL A 813 -21.66 5.94 -20.70
N HIS A 814 -22.21 5.80 -19.49
CA HIS A 814 -21.78 6.52 -18.28
C HIS A 814 -20.25 6.65 -18.06
N SER A 815 -19.50 5.56 -18.25
CA SER A 815 -18.04 5.56 -18.06
C SER A 815 -17.24 5.95 -19.30
N ASP A 816 -17.84 5.94 -20.50
CA ASP A 816 -17.23 6.55 -21.69
C ASP A 816 -17.18 8.08 -21.54
N VAL A 817 -18.13 8.67 -20.81
CA VAL A 817 -18.17 10.11 -20.54
C VAL A 817 -17.36 10.51 -19.31
N GLY A 818 -17.48 9.81 -18.18
CA GLY A 818 -16.77 10.18 -16.95
C GLY A 818 -15.42 9.51 -16.72
N GLY A 819 -15.04 8.54 -17.55
CA GLY A 819 -13.84 7.72 -17.40
C GLY A 819 -14.07 6.45 -16.56
N ALA A 820 -12.96 5.77 -16.24
CA ALA A 820 -12.87 4.44 -15.58
C ALA A 820 -12.93 3.20 -16.48
N TYR A 821 -13.14 3.36 -17.79
CA TYR A 821 -12.92 2.28 -18.76
C TYR A 821 -11.46 2.20 -19.17
N ALA A 822 -11.00 0.98 -19.49
CA ALA A 822 -9.65 0.74 -20.01
C ALA A 822 -9.40 1.44 -21.36
N ASP A 823 -10.48 1.65 -22.13
CA ASP A 823 -10.50 2.48 -23.32
C ASP A 823 -10.90 3.90 -22.91
N THR A 824 -10.02 4.87 -23.18
CA THR A 824 -10.19 6.25 -22.72
C THR A 824 -10.57 7.22 -23.83
N ASP A 825 -10.70 6.79 -25.09
CA ASP A 825 -10.79 7.73 -26.21
C ASP A 825 -11.99 8.67 -26.12
N LEU A 826 -13.18 8.14 -25.79
CA LEU A 826 -14.38 8.95 -25.56
C LEU A 826 -14.25 9.81 -24.30
N ALA A 827 -13.66 9.25 -23.23
CA ALA A 827 -13.43 9.98 -21.99
C ALA A 827 -12.39 11.10 -22.15
N ASN A 828 -11.49 10.98 -23.12
CA ASN A 828 -10.51 12.02 -23.46
C ASN A 828 -11.21 13.21 -24.11
N ILE A 829 -12.17 12.98 -25.02
CA ILE A 829 -12.97 14.04 -25.64
C ILE A 829 -13.72 14.83 -24.56
N THR A 830 -14.42 14.14 -23.66
CA THR A 830 -15.18 14.81 -22.59
C THR A 830 -14.27 15.48 -21.56
N LEU A 831 -13.06 14.97 -21.33
CA LEU A 831 -12.05 15.63 -20.49
C LEU A 831 -11.55 16.91 -21.15
N CYS A 832 -11.13 16.85 -22.43
CA CYS A 832 -10.64 18.01 -23.17
C CYS A 832 -11.70 19.10 -23.24
N TRP A 833 -12.94 18.72 -23.52
CA TRP A 833 -14.08 19.61 -23.51
C TRP A 833 -14.28 20.28 -22.14
N MET A 834 -14.25 19.52 -21.04
CA MET A 834 -14.42 20.06 -19.70
C MET A 834 -13.28 21.03 -19.33
N VAL A 835 -12.03 20.69 -19.67
CA VAL A 835 -10.89 21.58 -19.43
C VAL A 835 -11.05 22.86 -20.26
N ASN A 836 -11.52 22.77 -21.51
CA ASN A 836 -11.83 23.95 -22.33
C ASN A 836 -12.96 24.82 -21.70
N GLN A 837 -13.93 24.25 -20.97
CA GLN A 837 -14.94 25.05 -20.27
C GLN A 837 -14.42 25.72 -19.00
N LEU A 838 -13.35 25.17 -18.40
CA LEU A 838 -12.71 25.70 -17.20
C LEU A 838 -11.47 26.55 -17.52
N ASP A 839 -11.05 26.56 -18.77
CA ASP A 839 -9.97 27.40 -19.26
C ASP A 839 -10.30 28.89 -19.06
N GLY A 840 -9.33 29.65 -18.58
CA GLY A 840 -9.53 31.04 -18.13
C GLY A 840 -10.24 31.20 -16.77
N LEU A 841 -10.71 30.10 -16.15
CA LEU A 841 -11.17 30.09 -14.75
C LEU A 841 -10.17 29.38 -13.82
N LEU A 842 -9.47 28.36 -14.30
CA LEU A 842 -8.40 27.64 -13.61
C LEU A 842 -7.17 27.57 -14.51
N GLU A 843 -5.97 27.55 -13.91
CA GLU A 843 -4.72 27.35 -14.65
C GLU A 843 -4.29 25.88 -14.59
N PHE A 844 -4.14 25.26 -15.77
CA PHE A 844 -3.76 23.85 -15.93
C PHE A 844 -2.30 23.71 -16.37
N ASP A 845 -1.67 22.60 -16.00
CA ASP A 845 -0.32 22.21 -16.43
C ASP A 845 -0.36 21.66 -17.87
N GLU A 846 0.23 22.42 -18.80
CA GLU A 846 0.26 22.08 -20.23
C GLU A 846 1.18 20.88 -20.54
N ASP A 847 2.14 20.53 -19.67
CA ASP A 847 3.08 19.41 -19.88
C ASP A 847 2.44 18.03 -19.67
N MET A 848 1.21 17.99 -19.13
CA MET A 848 0.45 16.76 -18.85
C MET A 848 -0.15 16.10 -20.10
N THR A 849 0.41 16.37 -21.29
CA THR A 849 0.05 15.81 -22.62
C THR A 849 -0.09 14.29 -22.66
N THR A 850 0.63 13.56 -21.80
CA THR A 850 0.53 12.08 -21.69
C THR A 850 -0.87 11.61 -21.29
N PHE A 851 -1.64 12.42 -20.56
CA PHE A 851 -3.01 12.09 -20.17
C PHE A 851 -4.03 12.29 -21.30
N TYR A 852 -3.68 12.95 -22.40
CA TYR A 852 -4.65 13.31 -23.46
C TYR A 852 -4.50 12.48 -24.74
N ARG A 853 -3.62 11.45 -24.77
CA ARG A 853 -3.38 10.63 -25.96
C ARG A 853 -4.63 9.87 -26.41
N LEU A 854 -5.05 10.12 -27.65
CA LEU A 854 -6.03 9.29 -28.37
C LEU A 854 -5.34 8.01 -28.85
N GLY A 855 -5.91 6.84 -28.54
CA GLY A 855 -5.41 5.54 -28.97
C GLY A 855 -6.47 4.80 -29.76
N GLY A 856 -6.58 5.08 -31.07
CA GLY A 856 -7.69 4.69 -31.96
C GLY A 856 -8.48 3.42 -31.61
N SER A 857 -9.55 3.56 -30.81
CA SER A 857 -10.36 2.45 -30.28
C SER A 857 -11.90 2.67 -30.35
N ARG A 858 -12.67 1.70 -29.84
CA ARG A 858 -14.07 1.29 -30.20
C ARG A 858 -15.07 1.53 -29.05
N ILE A 859 -16.41 1.47 -29.23
CA ILE A 859 -17.35 1.63 -28.07
C ILE A 859 -17.53 0.29 -27.36
N ARG A 860 -17.16 0.22 -26.08
CA ARG A 860 -17.43 -0.99 -25.30
C ARG A 860 -18.91 -1.14 -24.94
N THR A 861 -19.43 -2.35 -25.14
CA THR A 861 -20.84 -2.67 -24.89
C THR A 861 -21.10 -3.00 -23.41
N PRO A 862 -22.33 -2.79 -22.89
CA PRO A 862 -22.70 -3.25 -21.55
C PRO A 862 -22.52 -4.76 -21.31
N ASN A 863 -22.55 -5.59 -22.36
CA ASN A 863 -22.38 -7.05 -22.26
C ASN A 863 -20.91 -7.49 -22.17
N GLU A 864 -19.95 -6.73 -22.70
CA GLU A 864 -18.51 -7.06 -22.57
C GLU A 864 -18.05 -7.07 -21.10
N TYR A 865 -18.73 -6.29 -20.25
CA TYR A 865 -18.51 -6.27 -18.79
C TYR A 865 -19.24 -7.38 -18.04
N THR A 866 -20.25 -8.04 -18.62
CA THR A 866 -20.84 -9.22 -17.97
C THR A 866 -19.83 -10.36 -17.86
N ASN A 867 -18.80 -10.45 -18.72
CA ASN A 867 -17.76 -11.48 -18.62
C ASN A 867 -16.58 -11.12 -17.70
N GLN A 868 -16.13 -9.85 -17.67
CA GLN A 868 -15.07 -9.44 -16.72
C GLN A 868 -15.58 -9.22 -15.29
N THR A 869 -16.88 -9.00 -15.12
CA THR A 869 -17.54 -8.89 -13.80
C THR A 869 -18.21 -10.21 -13.37
N ALA A 870 -18.49 -11.15 -14.29
CA ALA A 870 -18.99 -12.50 -13.96
C ALA A 870 -18.04 -13.32 -13.08
N VAL A 871 -16.73 -13.08 -13.17
CA VAL A 871 -15.74 -13.80 -12.37
C VAL A 871 -15.68 -13.25 -10.92
N ARG A 872 -16.26 -12.06 -10.67
CA ARG A 872 -16.19 -11.37 -9.36
C ARG A 872 -17.42 -11.48 -8.47
N GLN A 873 -18.55 -12.07 -8.90
CA GLN A 873 -19.74 -12.17 -8.03
C GLN A 873 -20.54 -13.46 -8.24
N HIS A 874 -20.73 -14.22 -7.15
CA HIS A 874 -21.73 -15.29 -6.97
C HIS A 874 -23.17 -14.72 -7.02
N GLY A 875 -23.56 -14.09 -8.13
CA GLY A 875 -24.89 -13.52 -8.35
C GLY A 875 -25.56 -13.98 -9.65
N GLN A 876 -24.91 -14.83 -10.44
CA GLN A 876 -25.40 -15.20 -11.77
C GLN A 876 -26.68 -16.04 -11.76
N LEU A 877 -26.96 -16.82 -10.70
CA LEU A 877 -28.26 -17.53 -10.60
C LEU A 877 -29.45 -16.55 -10.41
N PHE A 878 -29.20 -15.35 -9.85
CA PHE A 878 -30.22 -14.32 -9.62
C PHE A 878 -30.31 -13.26 -10.72
N TYR A 879 -29.22 -12.98 -11.44
CA TYR A 879 -29.20 -11.96 -12.50
C TYR A 879 -29.76 -12.48 -13.83
N PHE A 880 -29.50 -13.74 -14.18
CA PHE A 880 -30.04 -14.36 -15.41
C PHE A 880 -31.57 -14.51 -15.35
N THR A 881 -32.13 -14.79 -14.17
CA THR A 881 -33.58 -14.93 -13.95
C THR A 881 -34.32 -13.59 -13.93
N ARG A 882 -33.65 -12.50 -13.50
CA ARG A 882 -34.23 -11.14 -13.55
C ARG A 882 -34.17 -10.48 -14.93
N ARG A 883 -33.13 -10.71 -15.74
CA ARG A 883 -32.99 -10.05 -17.06
C ARG A 883 -34.08 -10.52 -18.03
N THR A 884 -34.48 -11.79 -17.99
CA THR A 884 -35.57 -12.32 -18.80
C THR A 884 -36.94 -11.81 -18.33
N LEU A 885 -37.27 -11.90 -17.04
CA LEU A 885 -38.57 -11.48 -16.52
C LEU A 885 -38.80 -9.96 -16.56
N PHE A 886 -37.78 -9.16 -16.23
CA PHE A 886 -37.92 -7.70 -16.15
C PHE A 886 -37.89 -7.05 -17.54
N TRP A 887 -37.02 -7.54 -18.44
CA TRP A 887 -37.04 -7.12 -19.85
C TRP A 887 -38.39 -7.47 -20.49
N TRP A 888 -38.90 -8.68 -20.27
CA TRP A 888 -40.26 -9.06 -20.68
C TRP A 888 -41.34 -8.15 -20.07
N ALA A 889 -41.26 -7.79 -18.79
CA ALA A 889 -42.24 -6.92 -18.14
C ALA A 889 -42.22 -5.46 -18.65
N THR A 890 -41.05 -4.92 -18.98
CA THR A 890 -40.94 -3.58 -19.59
C THR A 890 -41.34 -3.58 -21.07
N HIS A 891 -41.03 -4.63 -21.84
CA HIS A 891 -41.43 -4.75 -23.24
C HIS A 891 -42.93 -5.06 -23.41
N LEU A 892 -43.54 -5.77 -22.46
CA LEU A 892 -44.98 -6.04 -22.41
C LEU A 892 -45.83 -4.92 -21.76
N GLY A 893 -45.21 -3.82 -21.32
CA GLY A 893 -45.94 -2.69 -20.72
C GLY A 893 -46.51 -2.94 -19.32
N LEU A 894 -46.04 -3.94 -18.58
CA LEU A 894 -46.53 -4.29 -17.24
C LEU A 894 -46.10 -3.29 -16.15
N PHE A 895 -45.05 -2.49 -16.39
CA PHE A 895 -44.66 -1.36 -15.54
C PHE A 895 -44.92 -0.05 -16.27
N ARG A 896 -45.96 0.69 -15.85
CA ARG A 896 -46.20 2.07 -16.33
C ARG A 896 -45.05 2.98 -15.90
N GLN A 897 -44.38 3.64 -16.84
CA GLN A 897 -43.56 4.81 -16.53
C GLN A 897 -44.47 5.86 -15.87
N ARG A 898 -44.10 6.34 -14.68
CA ARG A 898 -44.69 7.56 -14.12
C ARG A 898 -44.29 8.71 -15.06
N GLN A 899 -45.26 9.38 -15.69
CA GLN A 899 -45.01 10.63 -16.41
C GLN A 899 -44.37 11.62 -15.44
N ARG A 900 -43.10 11.95 -15.65
CA ARG A 900 -42.47 13.09 -14.98
C ARG A 900 -42.82 14.35 -15.79
N PRO A 901 -43.06 15.50 -15.14
CA PRO A 901 -43.22 16.77 -15.85
C PRO A 901 -41.97 17.05 -16.71
N ARG A 902 -42.17 17.73 -17.83
CA ARG A 902 -41.10 18.12 -18.76
C ARG A 902 -40.21 19.18 -18.09
N LEU A 903 -38.89 19.04 -18.23
CA LEU A 903 -37.93 20.03 -17.77
C LEU A 903 -37.88 21.21 -18.74
N GLU A 904 -37.70 22.42 -18.21
CA GLU A 904 -37.61 23.66 -18.97
C GLU A 904 -36.27 24.35 -18.75
N GLY A 905 -35.79 25.12 -19.74
CA GLY A 905 -34.56 25.89 -19.59
C GLY A 905 -33.30 25.04 -19.34
N THR A 906 -33.21 23.87 -19.97
CA THR A 906 -32.11 22.91 -19.79
C THR A 906 -30.82 23.33 -20.50
N ASN A 907 -30.90 24.14 -21.57
CA ASN A 907 -29.76 24.59 -22.38
C ASN A 907 -28.84 23.44 -22.83
N GLU A 908 -29.45 22.39 -23.34
CA GLU A 908 -28.75 21.19 -23.83
C GLU A 908 -28.11 21.43 -25.19
N THR A 909 -26.87 20.99 -25.36
CA THR A 909 -26.15 20.94 -26.64
C THR A 909 -25.71 19.51 -26.95
N VAL A 910 -25.36 19.23 -28.20
CA VAL A 910 -24.74 17.95 -28.58
C VAL A 910 -23.35 18.19 -29.12
N HIS A 911 -22.36 17.44 -28.66
CA HIS A 911 -20.98 17.65 -29.08
C HIS A 911 -20.74 17.20 -30.52
N ALA A 912 -19.92 17.92 -31.28
CA ALA A 912 -19.54 17.60 -32.66
C ALA A 912 -19.01 16.16 -32.84
N SER A 913 -18.49 15.52 -31.78
CA SER A 913 -18.09 14.10 -31.81
C SER A 913 -19.22 13.16 -32.20
N VAL A 914 -20.48 13.49 -31.92
CA VAL A 914 -21.66 12.68 -32.30
C VAL A 914 -21.80 12.66 -33.83
N ARG A 915 -21.84 13.83 -34.46
CA ARG A 915 -21.90 13.97 -35.93
C ARG A 915 -20.67 13.36 -36.60
N VAL A 916 -19.47 13.65 -36.09
CA VAL A 916 -18.22 13.12 -36.65
C VAL A 916 -18.24 11.59 -36.62
N ARG A 917 -18.72 10.98 -35.54
CA ARG A 917 -18.86 9.53 -35.43
C ARG A 917 -19.84 8.96 -36.45
N MET A 918 -21.00 9.59 -36.62
CA MET A 918 -21.98 9.18 -37.65
C MET A 918 -21.39 9.30 -39.06
N GLY A 919 -20.75 10.42 -39.37
CA GLY A 919 -20.18 10.71 -40.69
C GLY A 919 -19.01 9.80 -41.09
N GLN A 920 -18.33 9.19 -40.12
CA GLN A 920 -17.21 8.27 -40.30
C GLN A 920 -17.62 6.79 -40.28
N ASN A 921 -18.93 6.47 -40.26
CA ASN A 921 -19.42 5.10 -40.04
C ASN A 921 -18.81 4.47 -38.77
N GLY A 922 -18.69 5.26 -37.70
CA GLY A 922 -18.29 4.74 -36.40
C GLY A 922 -19.25 3.64 -35.96
N LEU A 923 -18.76 2.68 -35.18
CA LEU A 923 -19.59 1.58 -34.70
C LEU A 923 -20.66 2.07 -33.71
N GLY A 924 -21.81 1.38 -33.70
CA GLY A 924 -22.85 1.51 -32.68
C GLY A 924 -22.33 1.24 -31.27
N TYR A 925 -23.15 1.54 -30.26
CA TYR A 925 -22.75 1.34 -28.85
C TYR A 925 -22.54 -0.15 -28.47
N ASP A 926 -23.00 -1.06 -29.31
CA ASP A 926 -22.78 -2.50 -29.19
C ASP A 926 -21.61 -3.02 -30.04
N ASP A 927 -20.75 -2.11 -30.53
CA ASP A 927 -19.65 -2.39 -31.47
C ASP A 927 -20.11 -3.07 -32.77
N THR A 928 -21.39 -2.96 -33.13
CA THR A 928 -21.94 -3.48 -34.38
C THR A 928 -22.67 -2.40 -35.18
N GLY A 929 -22.74 -2.60 -36.50
CA GLY A 929 -23.42 -1.68 -37.42
C GLY A 929 -22.85 -0.26 -37.43
N SER A 930 -23.56 0.64 -38.11
CA SER A 930 -23.26 2.08 -38.07
C SER A 930 -23.83 2.70 -36.79
N TYR A 931 -23.16 3.73 -36.28
CA TYR A 931 -23.59 4.45 -35.08
C TYR A 931 -24.96 5.11 -35.28
N ASP A 932 -25.98 4.54 -34.64
CA ASP A 932 -27.35 5.03 -34.58
C ASP A 932 -27.82 5.03 -33.12
N SER A 933 -27.76 6.20 -32.48
CA SER A 933 -28.14 6.34 -31.07
C SER A 933 -29.66 6.32 -30.90
N PRO A 934 -30.23 5.41 -30.09
CA PRO A 934 -31.67 5.40 -29.81
C PRO A 934 -32.19 6.71 -29.21
N ALA A 935 -31.34 7.46 -28.49
CA ALA A 935 -31.70 8.76 -27.91
C ALA A 935 -32.00 9.82 -28.97
N LEU A 936 -31.38 9.68 -30.16
CA LEU A 936 -31.58 10.57 -31.30
C LEU A 936 -32.75 10.15 -32.21
N ARG A 937 -33.52 9.10 -31.87
CA ARG A 937 -34.70 8.70 -32.67
C ARG A 937 -35.72 9.84 -32.75
N GLY A 938 -36.08 10.17 -33.99
CA GLY A 938 -36.99 11.27 -34.32
C GLY A 938 -36.34 12.65 -34.32
N TRP A 939 -35.03 12.75 -34.04
CA TRP A 939 -34.26 13.97 -34.27
C TRP A 939 -33.68 13.95 -35.69
N THR A 940 -33.66 15.11 -36.31
CA THR A 940 -33.16 15.32 -37.67
C THR A 940 -32.11 16.42 -37.68
N MET A 941 -30.96 16.18 -38.31
CA MET A 941 -29.81 17.09 -38.34
C MET A 941 -29.91 18.07 -39.54
N TYR A 942 -29.54 19.34 -39.33
CA TYR A 942 -29.51 20.44 -40.32
C TYR A 942 -28.16 21.19 -40.25
N GLY A 943 -27.66 21.81 -41.33
CA GLY A 943 -26.42 22.61 -41.34
C GLY A 943 -26.07 23.27 -42.68
N ASP A 944 -24.97 24.05 -42.73
CA ASP A 944 -24.61 24.98 -43.84
C ASP A 944 -24.34 24.33 -45.22
N LEU A 945 -24.21 23.00 -45.31
CA LEU A 945 -23.97 22.27 -46.59
C LEU A 945 -25.27 21.68 -47.19
N THR A 946 -26.43 22.00 -46.62
CA THR A 946 -27.76 21.64 -47.13
C THR A 946 -28.64 22.89 -47.21
N ASP A 947 -29.67 22.89 -48.06
CA ASP A 947 -30.74 23.89 -48.00
C ASP A 947 -31.30 23.93 -46.55
N PRO A 948 -31.48 25.11 -45.91
CA PRO A 948 -31.88 25.24 -44.51
C PRO A 948 -33.19 24.52 -44.14
N ASP A 949 -34.02 24.16 -45.13
CA ASP A 949 -35.27 23.42 -44.95
C ASP A 949 -35.19 21.95 -45.44
N THR A 950 -34.04 21.50 -45.96
CA THR A 950 -33.84 20.13 -46.42
C THR A 950 -33.06 19.31 -45.37
N PRO A 951 -33.66 18.23 -44.81
CA PRO A 951 -33.00 17.42 -43.80
C PRO A 951 -31.80 16.65 -44.37
N ILE A 952 -30.73 16.55 -43.58
CA ILE A 952 -29.55 15.75 -43.93
C ILE A 952 -29.97 14.27 -43.93
N ARG A 953 -29.85 13.57 -45.07
CA ARG A 953 -29.94 12.11 -45.06
C ARG A 953 -28.75 11.57 -44.27
N GLN A 954 -29.00 10.75 -43.25
CA GLN A 954 -27.97 10.11 -42.41
C GLN A 954 -26.93 9.29 -43.22
N GLU A 955 -27.17 9.07 -44.51
CA GLU A 955 -26.37 8.27 -45.44
C GLU A 955 -25.24 9.03 -46.18
N ILE A 956 -25.07 10.36 -45.97
CA ILE A 956 -24.07 11.14 -46.73
C ILE A 956 -22.68 10.99 -46.09
N HIS A 957 -22.00 9.91 -46.46
CA HIS A 957 -20.64 9.58 -46.00
C HIS A 957 -19.61 10.63 -46.46
N GLY A 958 -18.79 11.12 -45.52
CA GLY A 958 -17.64 12.01 -45.80
C GLY A 958 -17.92 13.52 -45.77
N GLU A 959 -19.13 13.98 -46.11
CA GLU A 959 -19.47 15.42 -46.07
C GLU A 959 -19.89 15.88 -44.66
N ALA A 960 -20.48 14.99 -43.87
CA ALA A 960 -20.89 15.26 -42.49
C ALA A 960 -19.74 15.77 -41.60
N GLY A 961 -18.48 15.38 -41.87
CA GLY A 961 -17.31 15.85 -41.11
C GLY A 961 -16.90 17.31 -41.37
N ARG A 962 -17.36 17.94 -42.46
CA ARG A 962 -16.96 19.30 -42.89
C ARG A 962 -18.03 20.37 -42.62
N MET A 963 -19.15 19.99 -42.03
CA MET A 963 -20.30 20.85 -41.77
C MET A 963 -20.05 21.87 -40.65
N LYS A 964 -20.73 23.02 -40.75
CA LYS A 964 -20.76 24.12 -39.78
C LYS A 964 -22.22 24.46 -39.45
N ASN A 965 -22.43 25.15 -38.32
CA ASN A 965 -23.75 25.58 -37.82
C ASN A 965 -24.78 24.44 -37.74
N VAL A 966 -24.37 23.30 -37.17
CA VAL A 966 -25.21 22.12 -37.11
C VAL A 966 -26.22 22.22 -35.97
N GLU A 967 -27.47 21.84 -36.23
CA GLU A 967 -28.50 21.71 -35.20
C GLU A 967 -29.39 20.48 -35.43
N TRP A 968 -29.95 19.96 -34.34
CA TRP A 968 -30.86 18.82 -34.35
C TRP A 968 -32.26 19.30 -34.03
N ARG A 969 -33.25 18.95 -34.87
CA ARG A 969 -34.66 19.29 -34.66
C ARG A 969 -35.53 18.05 -34.44
N LYS A 970 -36.47 18.11 -33.50
CA LYS A 970 -37.45 17.03 -33.27
C LYS A 970 -38.83 17.61 -32.97
N THR A 971 -39.84 17.18 -33.71
CA THR A 971 -41.23 17.56 -33.44
C THR A 971 -41.82 16.64 -32.37
N VAL A 972 -42.35 17.23 -31.30
CA VAL A 972 -43.03 16.55 -30.21
C VAL A 972 -44.45 17.09 -30.06
N LYS A 973 -45.36 16.24 -29.58
CA LYS A 973 -46.71 16.67 -29.20
C LYS A 973 -46.70 17.08 -27.73
N VAL A 974 -47.14 18.30 -27.46
CA VAL A 974 -47.18 18.91 -26.13
C VAL A 974 -48.62 19.30 -25.85
N ARG A 975 -49.04 19.21 -24.58
CA ARG A 975 -50.33 19.76 -24.19
C ARG A 975 -50.14 21.20 -23.73
N ASN A 976 -50.83 22.13 -24.37
CA ASN A 976 -50.84 23.53 -23.95
C ASN A 976 -51.55 23.67 -22.59
N GLU A 977 -51.53 24.88 -22.00
CA GLU A 977 -52.18 25.17 -20.71
C GLU A 977 -53.70 24.88 -20.69
N LYS A 978 -54.33 24.73 -21.87
CA LYS A 978 -55.76 24.40 -22.05
C LYS A 978 -56.00 22.90 -22.25
N GLY A 979 -54.95 22.08 -22.28
CA GLY A 979 -55.01 20.63 -22.45
C GLY A 979 -55.12 20.15 -23.91
N GLU A 980 -54.98 21.02 -24.89
CA GLU A 980 -55.00 20.71 -26.32
C GLU A 980 -53.62 20.23 -26.79
N GLU A 981 -53.58 19.24 -27.70
CA GLU A 981 -52.31 18.78 -28.28
C GLU A 981 -51.82 19.75 -29.35
N GLU A 982 -50.67 20.38 -29.11
CA GLU A 982 -49.93 21.22 -30.05
C GLU A 982 -48.62 20.53 -30.44
N GLU A 983 -48.15 20.79 -31.66
CA GLU A 983 -46.83 20.33 -32.10
C GLU A 983 -45.79 21.41 -31.79
N GLU A 984 -44.75 21.03 -31.06
CA GLU A 984 -43.60 21.87 -30.74
C GLU A 984 -42.34 21.28 -31.37
N THR A 985 -41.53 22.10 -32.02
CA THR A 985 -40.22 21.69 -32.54
C THR A 985 -39.14 21.98 -31.50
N LEU A 986 -38.55 20.92 -30.95
CA LEU A 986 -37.35 21.01 -30.11
C LEU A 986 -36.13 21.24 -30.98
N VAL A 987 -35.23 22.14 -30.55
CA VAL A 987 -33.95 22.40 -31.21
C VAL A 987 -32.82 22.15 -30.22
N MET A 988 -31.86 21.31 -30.60
CA MET A 988 -30.64 21.02 -29.85
C MET A 988 -29.44 21.41 -30.72
N PRO A 989 -28.78 22.56 -30.43
CA PRO A 989 -27.65 23.02 -31.22
C PRO A 989 -26.42 22.13 -31.02
N GLU A 990 -25.60 22.00 -32.06
CA GLU A 990 -24.30 21.36 -31.95
C GLU A 990 -23.29 22.31 -31.31
N GLU A 991 -22.47 21.76 -30.44
CA GLU A 991 -21.31 22.43 -29.91
C GLU A 991 -20.05 22.04 -30.71
N PRO A 992 -19.39 23.01 -31.37
CA PRO A 992 -18.14 22.76 -32.06
C PRO A 992 -17.00 22.56 -31.04
N MET A 993 -15.94 21.87 -31.47
CA MET A 993 -14.73 21.74 -30.64
C MET A 993 -14.14 23.11 -30.32
N GLY A 994 -13.80 23.35 -29.05
CA GLY A 994 -13.16 24.58 -28.60
C GLY A 994 -11.73 24.74 -29.10
N GLU A 995 -11.14 25.94 -29.03
CA GLU A 995 -9.75 26.17 -29.47
C GLU A 995 -8.75 25.41 -28.60
N PHE A 996 -8.93 25.41 -27.28
CA PHE A 996 -8.09 24.65 -26.35
C PHE A 996 -8.28 23.14 -26.53
N GLU A 997 -9.52 22.70 -26.76
CA GLU A 997 -9.85 21.32 -27.10
C GLU A 997 -9.16 20.88 -28.41
N LYS A 998 -9.25 21.67 -29.50
CA LYS A 998 -8.54 21.41 -30.75
C LYS A 998 -7.03 21.34 -30.54
N ARG A 999 -6.45 22.25 -29.77
CA ARG A 999 -5.01 22.29 -29.48
C ARG A 999 -4.55 21.02 -28.77
N ILE A 1000 -5.26 20.59 -27.73
CA ILE A 1000 -4.94 19.34 -27.02
C ILE A 1000 -5.08 18.11 -27.93
N LEU A 1001 -6.16 18.05 -28.72
CA LEU A 1001 -6.42 16.93 -29.63
C LEU A 1001 -5.48 16.92 -30.86
N THR A 1002 -4.82 18.03 -31.20
CA THR A 1002 -3.84 18.12 -32.31
C THR A 1002 -2.40 17.92 -31.86
N CYS A 1003 -2.03 18.27 -30.62
CA CYS A 1003 -0.72 17.99 -30.03
C CYS A 1003 -0.44 16.49 -29.78
N THR A 1004 -1.39 15.62 -30.12
CA THR A 1004 -1.34 14.16 -29.87
C THR A 1004 -1.15 13.31 -31.14
N TYR A 1005 -0.79 13.93 -32.27
CA TYR A 1005 -0.44 13.25 -33.53
C TYR A 1005 1.06 13.27 -33.84
#